data_AF-A0A0D9XAV8-F1
#
_entry.id   AF-A0A0D9XAV8-F1
#
_cell.length_a   1.000
_cell.length_b   1.000
_cell.length_c   1.000
_cell.angle_alpha   90.00
_cell.angle_beta   90.00
_cell.angle_gamma   90.00
#
_symmetry.space_group_name_H-M   'P 1'
#
loop_
_entity.id
_entity.type
_entity.pdbx_description
1 polymer ?
#
loop_
_entity_poly.entity_id
_entity_poly.type
_entity_poly.pdbx_seq_one_letter_code
_entity_poly.pdbx_strand_id
1 'polypeptide(L)'
;MISRKVDCAAPIQWMDSTEGRESNGVVPERNGGSVPAKQQLDGKETLRYANILRSRNKFAEALQLYNNVLEKDETNVEALIGKGICLQTQSLPMEAIACFTEAVKIDPGNACALTYCGMIYKDEGHLVEAAEAYQKARSADPSYKPAAEFLAIVLTDLGTSLKLAGNTEEGIQKYCEALEVDSHYAPAYYNLGVVYSEMMQFDLALTCYEKAALERPLYAEAYCNMGVIYKNRGELEAAIACYERCLTISPNFEIAKNNMAIALTDLGTKVKIEGDINQGVAYYKKALFYNWHYADAMYNLGVAYGEMLNFEMAIVFYELALHFNPRCAEACNNLGVIYKDRDNLDKAVECYQMALSIKPNFSQSLNNLGVGKMDAASSMIQKAILANPTYAEAYNNLGVLYRDAGSITLAVQAYERCLQIDPDSRNAGQNRLLALNYIDEGSDDKLYQAHREWGMRFLKLYPQYTSWDNSKVADRPLVIGYVSPDYFTHSVSYFIEAPLAHHDYSNYKVVVYSGVVKADAKTLRFKDKVLKKGGLWRDIYGIDEKKVASLVREDKVDILVELTGHTANNKLGTMACRPAPIQVTWIGYPNTTGLPTIDYRITDSLADPPDTIQKHVEELVRLPESFLCYSPSPEAGPVCPTPAILNGFITFGSFNNLAKITPKVLQVWAKILCAVPNSRLVVKCKPFCCDNIRQKFLSTLEELGLESLRVDLLPLIHLNHDHMQAYSLMDISLDTFPYAGTTTTCESLYMGVPCVTMAGSVHAHNVGVSLLTKVGLERLVAKSEDEYVSLALDLAADVTALQELRMSLRGLMTKSAVCDGDNFTRGLESAYRNMWRRYCDGDAPALKRLELLQEQPCSNNNKQDFDDNQVTKLADMKAQREAAVDGDKQPLLTANATVGEVQQAPIVMNGVSSPVSSSGRVEANGHTSR
;
A
#
# COMPACT_ATOMS: atom_id res chain seq x y z
N MET A 1 -29.19 -15.25 22.22
CA MET A 1 -29.06 -15.88 23.55
C MET A 1 -28.39 -14.89 24.47
N ILE A 2 -29.09 -14.44 25.51
CA ILE A 2 -28.67 -13.90 26.82
C ILE A 2 -29.91 -13.17 27.33
N SER A 3 -30.81 -13.89 28.01
CA SER A 3 -31.68 -13.28 29.02
C SER A 3 -30.90 -13.36 30.33
N ARG A 4 -30.18 -12.28 30.66
CA ARG A 4 -29.79 -12.07 32.06
C ARG A 4 -30.97 -11.36 32.71
N LYS A 5 -31.68 -12.10 33.56
CA LYS A 5 -32.56 -11.52 34.59
C LYS A 5 -31.73 -10.47 35.34
N VAL A 6 -32.14 -9.22 35.24
CA VAL A 6 -31.65 -8.16 36.12
C VAL A 6 -32.43 -8.33 37.41
N ASP A 7 -31.79 -8.86 38.45
CA ASP A 7 -32.29 -8.79 39.82
C ASP A 7 -32.29 -7.32 40.25
N CYS A 8 -33.47 -6.72 40.30
CA CYS A 8 -33.71 -5.41 40.90
C CYS A 8 -34.64 -5.59 42.10
N ALA A 9 -34.06 -5.60 43.30
CA ALA A 9 -34.57 -4.92 44.51
C ALA A 9 -33.86 -5.45 45.77
N ALA A 10 -32.79 -4.78 46.20
CA ALA A 10 -32.41 -4.74 47.61
C ALA A 10 -33.04 -3.47 48.23
N PRO A 11 -33.55 -3.52 49.47
CA PRO A 11 -34.37 -2.44 50.04
C PRO A 11 -33.52 -1.25 50.49
N ILE A 12 -34.01 -0.04 50.18
CA ILE A 12 -33.44 1.25 50.56
C ILE A 12 -33.60 1.44 52.09
N GLN A 13 -32.46 1.48 52.79
CA GLN A 13 -32.35 1.97 54.17
C GLN A 13 -32.36 3.51 54.17
N TRP A 14 -33.14 4.10 55.08
CA TRP A 14 -33.05 5.52 55.42
C TRP A 14 -31.88 5.73 56.39
N MET A 15 -30.87 6.48 55.97
CA MET A 15 -29.87 7.09 56.85
C MET A 15 -30.41 8.44 57.31
N ASP A 16 -30.47 8.66 58.62
CA ASP A 16 -30.59 9.98 59.22
C ASP A 16 -29.36 10.24 60.08
N SER A 17 -28.81 11.44 59.95
CA SER A 17 -27.61 11.91 60.62
C SER A 17 -27.99 12.82 61.79
N THR A 18 -27.39 12.62 62.97
CA THR A 18 -27.03 13.70 63.91
C THR A 18 -26.10 13.18 65.02
N GLU A 19 -25.12 14.00 65.35
CA GLU A 19 -24.02 13.76 66.29
C GLU A 19 -24.46 13.78 67.77
N GLY A 20 -23.82 12.92 68.57
CA GLY A 20 -23.17 13.26 69.84
C GLY A 20 -24.00 13.69 71.06
N ARG A 21 -24.12 12.78 72.05
CA ARG A 21 -23.63 13.02 73.43
C ARG A 21 -23.70 11.76 74.30
N GLU A 22 -22.59 11.52 74.99
CA GLU A 22 -22.34 10.47 75.98
C GLU A 22 -23.19 10.63 77.26
N SER A 23 -23.59 9.53 77.91
CA SER A 23 -23.05 9.14 79.23
C SER A 23 -23.83 7.98 79.90
N ASN A 24 -23.05 6.95 80.26
CA ASN A 24 -23.13 5.99 81.35
C ASN A 24 -24.41 5.85 82.20
N GLY A 25 -24.84 4.61 82.43
CA GLY A 25 -25.32 4.20 83.76
C GLY A 25 -26.24 2.99 83.84
N VAL A 26 -25.67 1.85 84.24
CA VAL A 26 -26.22 0.84 85.16
C VAL A 26 -27.32 -0.11 84.65
N VAL A 27 -26.91 -1.38 84.50
CA VAL A 27 -27.76 -2.57 84.62
C VAL A 27 -28.13 -2.77 86.10
N PRO A 28 -29.38 -3.17 86.40
CA PRO A 28 -29.51 -4.33 87.27
C PRO A 28 -30.52 -5.36 86.78
N GLU A 29 -30.21 -6.59 87.13
CA GLU A 29 -30.96 -7.82 86.87
C GLU A 29 -32.33 -7.85 87.56
N ARG A 30 -33.24 -8.55 86.86
CA ARG A 30 -34.31 -9.45 87.34
C ARG A 30 -35.07 -9.06 88.60
N ASN A 31 -36.38 -8.87 88.42
CA ASN A 31 -37.35 -9.54 89.28
C ASN A 31 -38.53 -10.05 88.44
N GLY A 32 -38.86 -11.32 88.67
CA GLY A 32 -40.00 -11.98 88.07
C GLY A 32 -41.30 -11.31 88.48
N GLY A 33 -42.15 -11.05 87.49
CA GLY A 33 -43.50 -10.55 87.69
C GLY A 33 -44.30 -10.86 86.44
N SER A 34 -45.20 -11.85 86.58
CA SER A 34 -46.44 -12.04 85.82
C SER A 34 -46.52 -11.44 84.41
N VAL A 35 -46.71 -12.33 83.42
CA VAL A 35 -47.37 -12.03 82.15
C VAL A 35 -48.52 -11.04 82.38
N PRO A 36 -48.46 -9.79 81.87
CA PRO A 36 -49.62 -8.93 81.91
C PRO A 36 -50.63 -9.48 80.90
N ALA A 37 -51.86 -9.61 81.38
CA ALA A 37 -53.04 -9.98 80.61
C ALA A 37 -53.09 -9.26 79.25
N LYS A 38 -53.63 -9.95 78.24
CA LYS A 38 -54.08 -9.36 76.96
C LYS A 38 -54.85 -8.07 77.24
N GLN A 39 -54.17 -6.92 77.22
CA GLN A 39 -54.83 -5.64 77.04
C GLN A 39 -55.41 -5.70 75.64
N GLN A 40 -56.74 -5.70 75.55
CA GLN A 40 -57.44 -5.44 74.30
C GLN A 40 -57.02 -4.03 73.85
N LEU A 41 -56.01 -3.97 72.99
CA LEU A 41 -55.64 -2.77 72.27
C LEU A 41 -56.86 -2.30 71.45
N ASP A 42 -57.12 -1.00 71.48
CA ASP A 42 -58.12 -0.38 70.64
C ASP A 42 -57.80 -0.64 69.15
N GLY A 43 -58.80 -0.62 68.28
CA GLY A 43 -58.65 -0.95 66.85
C GLY A 43 -57.56 -0.14 66.15
N LYS A 44 -57.37 1.12 66.56
CA LYS A 44 -56.32 2.02 66.04
C LYS A 44 -54.91 1.68 66.55
N GLU A 45 -54.76 1.19 67.77
CA GLU A 45 -53.45 0.83 68.33
C GLU A 45 -52.95 -0.50 67.76
N THR A 46 -53.86 -1.45 67.52
CA THR A 46 -53.57 -2.74 66.88
C THR A 46 -53.05 -2.55 65.45
N LEU A 47 -53.68 -1.65 64.67
CA LEU A 47 -53.27 -1.32 63.30
C LEU A 47 -51.87 -0.67 63.26
N ARG A 48 -51.59 0.30 64.14
CA ARG A 48 -50.26 0.91 64.25
C ARG A 48 -49.17 -0.11 64.60
N TYR A 49 -49.46 -1.04 65.50
CA TYR A 49 -48.53 -2.10 65.87
C TYR A 49 -48.28 -3.08 64.71
N ALA A 50 -49.33 -3.43 63.95
CA ALA A 50 -49.22 -4.24 62.73
C ALA A 50 -48.32 -3.56 61.68
N ASN A 51 -48.48 -2.25 61.45
CA ASN A 51 -47.63 -1.47 60.55
C ASN A 51 -46.16 -1.47 60.98
N ILE A 52 -45.88 -1.33 62.28
CA ILE A 52 -44.51 -1.41 62.82
C ILE A 52 -43.91 -2.79 62.57
N LEU A 53 -44.67 -3.87 62.81
CA LEU A 53 -44.19 -5.23 62.56
C LEU A 53 -43.93 -5.49 61.07
N ARG A 54 -44.81 -5.02 60.18
CA ARG A 54 -44.59 -5.06 58.73
C ARG A 54 -43.31 -4.32 58.32
N SER A 55 -43.09 -3.12 58.85
CA SER A 55 -41.88 -2.33 58.56
C SER A 55 -40.58 -2.99 59.06
N ARG A 56 -40.67 -3.92 60.02
CA ARG A 56 -39.56 -4.71 60.56
C ARG A 56 -39.45 -6.12 59.94
N ASN A 57 -40.09 -6.34 58.79
CA ASN A 57 -40.13 -7.63 58.06
C ASN A 57 -40.76 -8.80 58.83
N LYS A 58 -41.58 -8.54 59.86
CA LYS A 58 -42.29 -9.55 60.64
C LYS A 58 -43.68 -9.81 60.06
N PHE A 59 -43.71 -10.27 58.81
CA PHE A 59 -44.94 -10.33 58.00
C PHE A 59 -46.00 -11.30 58.54
N ALA A 60 -45.62 -12.45 59.10
CA ALA A 60 -46.57 -13.42 59.65
C ALA A 60 -47.29 -12.89 60.91
N GLU A 61 -46.55 -12.21 61.79
CA GLU A 61 -47.06 -11.58 63.01
C GLU A 61 -47.95 -10.37 62.67
N ALA A 62 -47.54 -9.57 61.67
CA ALA A 62 -48.34 -8.47 61.15
C ALA A 62 -49.65 -8.95 60.49
N LEU A 63 -49.60 -10.04 59.71
CA LEU A 63 -50.78 -10.62 59.05
C LEU A 63 -51.87 -11.03 60.05
N GLN A 64 -51.47 -11.65 61.17
CA GLN A 64 -52.42 -12.01 62.25
C GLN A 64 -53.10 -10.77 62.83
N LEU A 65 -52.36 -9.69 63.03
CA LEU A 65 -52.91 -8.45 63.57
C LEU A 65 -53.80 -7.72 62.56
N TYR A 66 -53.45 -7.71 61.27
CA TYR A 66 -54.33 -7.17 60.23
C TYR A 66 -55.63 -7.97 60.13
N ASN A 67 -55.59 -9.31 60.22
CA ASN A 67 -56.80 -10.14 60.29
C ASN A 67 -57.67 -9.78 61.51
N ASN A 68 -57.07 -9.61 62.69
CA ASN A 68 -57.80 -9.21 63.89
C ASN A 68 -58.45 -7.82 63.78
N VAL A 69 -57.85 -6.90 63.01
CA VAL A 69 -58.43 -5.58 62.72
C VAL A 69 -59.61 -5.73 61.76
N LEU A 70 -59.45 -6.55 60.70
CA LEU A 70 -60.48 -6.78 59.69
C LEU A 70 -61.68 -7.58 60.20
N GLU A 71 -61.49 -8.49 61.17
CA GLU A 71 -62.60 -9.20 61.85
C GLU A 71 -63.52 -8.24 62.63
N LYS A 72 -63.00 -7.08 63.04
CA LYS A 72 -63.74 -6.05 63.79
C LYS A 72 -64.27 -4.94 62.89
N ASP A 73 -63.57 -4.66 61.80
CA ASP A 73 -63.91 -3.65 60.80
C ASP A 73 -63.44 -4.13 59.42
N GLU A 74 -64.34 -4.82 58.72
CA GLU A 74 -64.08 -5.35 57.38
C GLU A 74 -63.83 -4.24 56.35
N THR A 75 -64.19 -2.99 56.66
CA THR A 75 -64.04 -1.83 55.77
C THR A 75 -62.72 -1.08 55.97
N ASN A 76 -61.82 -1.59 56.81
CA ASN A 76 -60.55 -0.91 57.11
C ASN A 76 -59.54 -1.01 55.96
N VAL A 77 -59.51 0.03 55.11
CA VAL A 77 -58.65 0.13 53.92
C VAL A 77 -57.15 -0.03 54.25
N GLU A 78 -56.66 0.59 55.32
CA GLU A 78 -55.25 0.52 55.71
C GLU A 78 -54.84 -0.90 56.16
N ALA A 79 -55.73 -1.61 56.87
CA ALA A 79 -55.51 -3.01 57.24
C ALA A 79 -55.56 -3.97 56.03
N LEU A 80 -56.46 -3.73 55.07
CA LEU A 80 -56.53 -4.49 53.82
C LEU A 80 -55.26 -4.33 52.98
N ILE A 81 -54.76 -3.10 52.83
CA ILE A 81 -53.50 -2.81 52.12
C ILE A 81 -52.32 -3.45 52.86
N GLY A 82 -52.25 -3.28 54.18
CA GLY A 82 -51.19 -3.87 55.01
C GLY A 82 -51.15 -5.40 54.92
N LYS A 83 -52.33 -6.04 54.94
CA LYS A 83 -52.49 -7.49 54.72
C LYS A 83 -52.03 -7.90 53.32
N GLY A 84 -52.47 -7.18 52.29
CA GLY A 84 -52.08 -7.44 50.90
C GLY A 84 -50.56 -7.38 50.69
N ILE A 85 -49.87 -6.38 51.25
CA ILE A 85 -48.40 -6.26 51.17
C ILE A 85 -47.70 -7.45 51.83
N CYS A 86 -48.17 -7.88 53.01
CA CYS A 86 -47.63 -9.05 53.69
C CYS A 86 -47.81 -10.34 52.87
N LEU A 87 -48.97 -10.53 52.25
CA LEU A 87 -49.27 -11.69 51.40
C LEU A 87 -48.45 -11.68 50.10
N GLN A 88 -48.29 -10.53 49.46
CA GLN A 88 -47.43 -10.38 48.28
C GLN A 88 -45.97 -10.75 48.61
N THR A 89 -45.47 -10.27 49.76
CA THR A 89 -44.11 -10.59 50.22
C THR A 89 -43.93 -12.08 50.57
N GLN A 90 -45.01 -12.79 50.90
CA GLN A 90 -45.03 -14.24 51.10
C GLN A 90 -45.30 -15.04 49.82
N SER A 91 -45.24 -14.40 48.65
CA SER A 91 -45.48 -15.01 47.34
C SER A 91 -46.89 -15.59 47.17
N LEU A 92 -47.90 -14.93 47.75
CA LEU A 92 -49.33 -15.25 47.59
C LEU A 92 -50.05 -14.14 46.80
N PRO A 93 -49.80 -13.98 45.48
CA PRO A 93 -50.27 -12.85 44.69
C PRO A 93 -51.80 -12.82 44.52
N MET A 94 -52.45 -13.98 44.38
CA MET A 94 -53.90 -14.08 44.23
C MET A 94 -54.67 -13.61 45.47
N GLU A 95 -54.12 -13.88 46.65
CA GLU A 95 -54.73 -13.43 47.91
C GLU A 95 -54.41 -11.95 48.17
N ALA A 96 -53.21 -11.50 47.77
CA ALA A 96 -52.81 -10.10 47.85
C ALA A 96 -53.66 -9.20 46.94
N ILE A 97 -53.86 -9.59 45.66
CA ILE A 97 -54.69 -8.83 44.71
C ILE A 97 -56.15 -8.77 45.15
N ALA A 98 -56.67 -9.83 45.79
CA ALA A 98 -57.99 -9.81 46.38
C ALA A 98 -58.11 -8.77 47.51
N CYS A 99 -57.09 -8.68 48.38
CA CYS A 99 -57.04 -7.66 49.44
C CYS A 99 -56.96 -6.23 48.87
N PHE A 100 -56.14 -6.00 47.85
CA PHE A 100 -56.02 -4.68 47.21
C PHE A 100 -57.27 -4.31 46.41
N THR A 101 -57.89 -5.25 45.71
CA THR A 101 -59.15 -5.02 44.98
C THR A 101 -60.27 -4.67 45.94
N GLU A 102 -60.36 -5.34 47.09
CA GLU A 102 -61.35 -5.01 48.11
C GLU A 102 -61.09 -3.63 48.72
N ALA A 103 -59.82 -3.27 48.98
CA ALA A 103 -59.44 -1.93 49.40
C ALA A 103 -59.87 -0.85 48.38
N VAL A 104 -59.69 -1.11 47.07
CA VAL A 104 -60.13 -0.22 45.98
C VAL A 104 -61.65 -0.15 45.85
N LYS A 105 -62.40 -1.21 46.16
CA LYS A 105 -63.88 -1.14 46.18
C LYS A 105 -64.40 -0.21 47.27
N ILE A 106 -63.74 -0.23 48.43
CA ILE A 106 -64.13 0.58 49.60
C ILE A 106 -63.67 2.04 49.42
N ASP A 107 -62.45 2.23 48.94
CA ASP A 107 -61.87 3.55 48.62
C ASP A 107 -61.33 3.56 47.18
N PRO A 108 -62.17 3.88 46.18
CA PRO A 108 -61.77 3.93 44.78
C PRO A 108 -60.67 4.93 44.47
N GLY A 109 -60.42 5.90 45.37
CA GLY A 109 -59.36 6.90 45.26
C GLY A 109 -58.04 6.49 45.91
N ASN A 110 -57.92 5.26 46.41
CA ASN A 110 -56.71 4.85 47.12
C ASN A 110 -55.53 4.58 46.17
N ALA A 111 -54.68 5.58 45.96
CA ALA A 111 -53.51 5.49 45.08
C ALA A 111 -52.53 4.38 45.50
N CYS A 112 -52.41 4.09 46.80
CA CYS A 112 -51.55 3.03 47.32
C CYS A 112 -52.05 1.65 46.89
N ALA A 113 -53.32 1.33 47.14
CA ALA A 113 -53.92 0.05 46.75
C ALA A 113 -53.89 -0.16 45.22
N LEU A 114 -54.22 0.87 44.44
CA LEU A 114 -54.16 0.83 42.97
C LEU A 114 -52.74 0.58 42.43
N THR A 115 -51.72 1.19 43.06
CA THR A 115 -50.31 0.96 42.70
C THR A 115 -49.88 -0.48 43.00
N TYR A 116 -50.28 -1.04 44.15
CA TYR A 116 -49.98 -2.43 44.46
C TYR A 116 -50.71 -3.43 43.56
N CYS A 117 -51.94 -3.13 43.11
CA CYS A 117 -52.58 -3.90 42.04
C CYS A 117 -51.75 -3.88 40.75
N GLY A 118 -51.27 -2.70 40.34
CA GLY A 118 -50.41 -2.55 39.16
C GLY A 118 -49.09 -3.32 39.27
N MET A 119 -48.51 -3.42 40.47
CA MET A 119 -47.29 -4.20 40.71
C MET A 119 -47.53 -5.69 40.43
N ILE A 120 -48.62 -6.24 40.97
CA ILE A 120 -48.97 -7.65 40.76
C ILE A 120 -49.25 -7.92 39.27
N TYR A 121 -50.02 -7.07 38.59
CA TYR A 121 -50.26 -7.22 37.16
C TYR A 121 -48.96 -7.19 36.35
N LYS A 122 -48.02 -6.29 36.69
CA LYS A 122 -46.71 -6.24 36.05
C LYS A 122 -45.92 -7.52 36.28
N ASP A 123 -45.86 -8.01 37.52
CA ASP A 123 -45.13 -9.22 37.89
C ASP A 123 -45.67 -10.48 37.18
N GLU A 124 -46.98 -10.51 36.90
CA GLU A 124 -47.65 -11.56 36.12
C GLU A 124 -47.55 -11.37 34.60
N GLY A 125 -46.98 -10.26 34.12
CA GLY A 125 -46.80 -9.94 32.70
C GLY A 125 -47.98 -9.24 32.02
N HIS A 126 -49.01 -8.86 32.79
CA HIS A 126 -50.17 -8.10 32.35
C HIS A 126 -49.86 -6.59 32.29
N LEU A 127 -49.03 -6.19 31.32
CA LEU A 127 -48.48 -4.82 31.24
C LEU A 127 -49.54 -3.75 30.95
N VAL A 128 -50.59 -4.06 30.21
CA VAL A 128 -51.66 -3.10 29.88
C VAL A 128 -52.50 -2.81 31.12
N GLU A 129 -52.93 -3.87 31.82
CA GLU A 129 -53.68 -3.79 33.06
C GLU A 129 -52.87 -3.12 34.17
N ALA A 130 -51.56 -3.37 34.21
CA ALA A 130 -50.64 -2.68 35.11
C ALA A 130 -50.60 -1.16 34.83
N ALA A 131 -50.43 -0.76 33.56
CA ALA A 131 -50.42 0.66 33.17
C ALA A 131 -51.74 1.36 33.51
N GLU A 132 -52.88 0.71 33.28
CA GLU A 132 -54.20 1.24 33.66
C GLU A 132 -54.33 1.43 35.17
N ALA A 133 -53.87 0.47 35.97
CA ALA A 133 -53.90 0.54 37.43
C ALA A 133 -53.03 1.71 37.95
N TYR A 134 -51.84 1.90 37.41
CA TYR A 134 -50.98 3.03 37.78
C TYR A 134 -51.52 4.38 37.31
N GLN A 135 -52.15 4.45 36.12
CA GLN A 135 -52.80 5.67 35.63
C GLN A 135 -53.98 6.08 36.51
N LYS A 136 -54.78 5.10 36.97
CA LYS A 136 -55.84 5.32 37.96
C LYS A 136 -55.26 5.80 39.29
N ALA A 137 -54.18 5.18 39.77
CA ALA A 137 -53.51 5.59 41.00
C ALA A 137 -53.02 7.05 40.94
N ARG A 138 -52.37 7.44 39.83
CA ARG A 138 -51.90 8.81 39.60
C ARG A 138 -53.04 9.83 39.47
N SER A 139 -54.16 9.43 38.87
CA SER A 139 -55.34 10.30 38.75
C SER A 139 -56.02 10.52 40.10
N ALA A 140 -55.96 9.52 40.98
CA ALA A 140 -56.53 9.58 42.32
C ALA A 140 -55.69 10.42 43.30
N ASP A 141 -54.35 10.28 43.23
CA ASP A 141 -53.43 11.15 43.97
C ASP A 141 -52.20 11.51 43.11
N PRO A 142 -52.21 12.70 42.48
CA PRO A 142 -51.07 13.18 41.69
C PRO A 142 -49.79 13.39 42.51
N SER A 143 -49.88 13.50 43.84
CA SER A 143 -48.72 13.68 44.73
C SER A 143 -48.05 12.35 45.12
N TYR A 144 -48.71 11.22 44.83
CA TYR A 144 -48.21 9.88 45.12
C TYR A 144 -47.14 9.44 44.10
N LYS A 145 -45.89 9.84 44.36
CA LYS A 145 -44.73 9.60 43.49
C LYS A 145 -44.59 8.17 42.95
N PRO A 146 -44.78 7.10 43.77
CA PRO A 146 -44.59 5.73 43.27
C PRO A 146 -45.49 5.39 42.07
N ALA A 147 -46.73 5.91 42.02
CA ALA A 147 -47.62 5.65 40.88
C ALA A 147 -47.05 6.18 39.56
N ALA A 148 -46.44 7.38 39.56
CA ALA A 148 -45.81 7.95 38.37
C ALA A 148 -44.54 7.18 37.96
N GLU A 149 -43.69 6.84 38.93
CA GLU A 149 -42.47 6.06 38.68
C GLU A 149 -42.78 4.68 38.07
N PHE A 150 -43.72 3.93 38.66
CA PHE A 150 -44.09 2.61 38.13
C PHE A 150 -44.83 2.68 36.80
N LEU A 151 -45.61 3.73 36.56
CA LEU A 151 -46.24 3.96 35.27
C LEU A 151 -45.20 4.19 34.16
N ALA A 152 -44.19 5.03 34.39
CA ALA A 152 -43.12 5.28 33.41
C ALA A 152 -42.32 3.99 33.09
N ILE A 153 -42.06 3.16 34.12
CA ILE A 153 -41.42 1.86 33.94
C ILE A 153 -42.28 0.94 33.06
N VAL A 154 -43.56 0.75 33.39
CA VAL A 154 -44.43 -0.17 32.64
C VAL A 154 -44.71 0.31 31.23
N LEU A 155 -44.87 1.61 31.00
CA LEU A 155 -45.00 2.17 29.64
C LEU A 155 -43.74 1.88 28.80
N THR A 156 -42.56 1.94 29.41
CA THR A 156 -41.30 1.59 28.74
C THR A 156 -41.19 0.08 28.46
N ASP A 157 -41.62 -0.77 29.39
CA ASP A 157 -41.67 -2.22 29.20
C ASP A 157 -42.66 -2.59 28.08
N LEU A 158 -43.82 -1.92 28.02
CA LEU A 158 -44.82 -2.07 26.97
C LEU A 158 -44.28 -1.60 25.61
N GLY A 159 -43.60 -0.46 25.56
CA GLY A 159 -42.94 0.04 24.35
C GLY A 159 -41.88 -0.94 23.83
N THR A 160 -41.14 -1.57 24.73
CA THR A 160 -40.15 -2.61 24.39
C THR A 160 -40.82 -3.86 23.82
N SER A 161 -41.92 -4.30 24.44
CA SER A 161 -42.71 -5.44 23.96
C SER A 161 -43.28 -5.20 22.57
N LEU A 162 -43.87 -4.02 22.32
CA LEU A 162 -44.42 -3.62 21.02
C LEU A 162 -43.35 -3.54 19.93
N LYS A 163 -42.18 -2.95 20.25
CA LYS A 163 -41.03 -2.93 19.36
C LYS A 163 -40.61 -4.35 18.95
N LEU A 164 -40.49 -5.27 19.90
CA LEU A 164 -40.10 -6.66 19.63
C LEU A 164 -41.16 -7.41 18.81
N ALA A 165 -42.43 -7.02 18.92
CA ALA A 165 -43.53 -7.54 18.10
C ALA A 165 -43.58 -6.95 16.67
N GLY A 166 -42.74 -5.94 16.36
CA GLY A 166 -42.68 -5.27 15.06
C GLY A 166 -43.55 -4.01 14.97
N ASN A 167 -44.27 -3.63 16.03
CA ASN A 167 -45.11 -2.44 16.09
C ASN A 167 -44.29 -1.23 16.57
N THR A 168 -43.31 -0.82 15.77
CA THR A 168 -42.31 0.19 16.14
C THR A 168 -42.90 1.56 16.46
N GLU A 169 -43.90 2.03 15.69
CA GLU A 169 -44.53 3.34 15.91
C GLU A 169 -45.30 3.38 17.24
N GLU A 170 -46.07 2.33 17.54
CA GLU A 170 -46.76 2.21 18.83
C GLU A 170 -45.76 2.11 19.99
N GLY A 171 -44.63 1.42 19.78
CA GLY A 171 -43.54 1.37 20.75
C GLY A 171 -42.95 2.75 21.05
N ILE A 172 -42.68 3.57 20.01
CA ILE A 172 -42.24 4.96 20.16
C ILE A 172 -43.25 5.77 20.96
N GLN A 173 -44.54 5.64 20.63
CA GLN A 173 -45.61 6.33 21.34
C GLN A 173 -45.59 5.99 22.84
N LYS A 174 -45.41 4.71 23.20
CA LYS A 174 -45.32 4.29 24.61
C LYS A 174 -44.09 4.83 25.34
N TYR A 175 -42.94 4.95 24.67
CA TYR A 175 -41.80 5.63 25.30
C TYR A 175 -42.04 7.13 25.46
N CYS A 176 -42.69 7.79 24.51
CA CYS A 176 -43.07 9.21 24.65
C CYS A 176 -44.06 9.41 25.80
N GLU A 177 -45.09 8.55 25.91
CA GLU A 177 -46.02 8.54 27.05
C GLU A 177 -45.26 8.36 28.39
N ALA A 178 -44.25 7.49 28.44
CA ALA A 178 -43.42 7.32 29.64
C ALA A 178 -42.67 8.61 30.03
N LEU A 179 -42.21 9.38 29.03
CA LEU A 179 -41.51 10.66 29.25
C LEU A 179 -42.46 11.82 29.60
N GLU A 180 -43.72 11.76 29.18
CA GLU A 180 -44.78 12.68 29.65
C GLU A 180 -45.14 12.43 31.13
N VAL A 181 -44.95 11.19 31.60
CA VAL A 181 -45.14 10.80 33.00
C VAL A 181 -43.95 11.22 33.85
N ASP A 182 -42.73 10.87 33.43
CA ASP A 182 -41.49 11.26 34.08
C ASP A 182 -40.45 11.69 33.03
N SER A 183 -40.22 13.00 32.95
CA SER A 183 -39.28 13.60 32.00
C SER A 183 -37.81 13.29 32.31
N HIS A 184 -37.49 12.75 33.49
CA HIS A 184 -36.13 12.41 33.91
C HIS A 184 -35.85 10.91 33.81
N TYR A 185 -36.78 10.13 33.23
CA TYR A 185 -36.65 8.68 33.15
C TYR A 185 -35.68 8.24 32.04
N ALA A 186 -34.39 8.12 32.39
CA ALA A 186 -33.30 7.77 31.48
C ALA A 186 -33.53 6.50 30.60
N PRO A 187 -34.13 5.39 31.10
CA PRO A 187 -34.36 4.20 30.27
C PRO A 187 -35.31 4.43 29.08
N ALA A 188 -36.31 5.31 29.21
CA ALA A 188 -37.19 5.66 28.09
C ALA A 188 -36.43 6.42 27.00
N TYR A 189 -35.60 7.40 27.37
CA TYR A 189 -34.72 8.08 26.42
C TYR A 189 -33.76 7.11 25.73
N TYR A 190 -33.13 6.20 26.47
CA TYR A 190 -32.22 5.21 25.88
C TYR A 190 -32.94 4.29 24.89
N ASN A 191 -34.10 3.74 25.25
CA ASN A 191 -34.84 2.84 24.36
C ASN A 191 -35.38 3.56 23.11
N LEU A 192 -35.80 4.82 23.22
CA LEU A 192 -36.07 5.68 22.06
C LEU A 192 -34.83 5.83 21.18
N GLY A 193 -33.67 6.09 21.77
CA GLY A 193 -32.40 6.17 21.05
C GLY A 193 -32.06 4.90 20.28
N VAL A 194 -32.32 3.72 20.87
CA VAL A 194 -32.14 2.41 20.21
C VAL A 194 -33.06 2.29 18.99
N VAL A 195 -34.34 2.62 19.14
CA VAL A 195 -35.31 2.55 18.03
C VAL A 195 -34.92 3.52 16.90
N TYR A 196 -34.59 4.77 17.22
CA TYR A 196 -34.15 5.73 16.21
C TYR A 196 -32.85 5.30 15.53
N SER A 197 -31.93 4.67 16.26
CA SER A 197 -30.70 4.12 15.68
C SER A 197 -30.98 2.98 14.70
N GLU A 198 -31.93 2.08 15.01
CA GLU A 198 -32.36 1.00 14.10
C GLU A 198 -33.07 1.55 12.85
N MET A 199 -33.79 2.67 12.99
CA MET A 199 -34.39 3.42 11.88
C MET A 199 -33.39 4.28 11.09
N MET A 200 -32.09 4.22 11.42
CA MET A 200 -31.02 5.05 10.84
C MET A 200 -31.21 6.57 11.04
N GLN A 201 -32.07 6.98 11.98
CA GLN A 201 -32.27 8.38 12.37
C GLN A 201 -31.24 8.79 13.44
N PHE A 202 -29.97 8.85 13.02
CA PHE A 202 -28.84 8.96 13.95
C PHE A 202 -28.83 10.25 14.79
N ASP A 203 -29.29 11.39 14.28
CA ASP A 203 -29.30 12.65 15.05
C ASP A 203 -30.31 12.60 16.21
N LEU A 204 -31.49 12.02 15.95
CA LEU A 204 -32.50 11.79 16.97
C LEU A 204 -32.01 10.76 18.00
N ALA A 205 -31.36 9.69 17.54
CA ALA A 205 -30.77 8.69 18.42
C ALA A 205 -29.71 9.28 19.36
N LEU A 206 -28.79 10.10 18.84
CA LEU A 206 -27.78 10.80 19.65
C LEU A 206 -28.43 11.73 20.67
N THR A 207 -29.42 12.53 20.26
CA THR A 207 -30.16 13.42 21.17
C THR A 207 -30.80 12.62 22.32
N CYS A 208 -31.39 11.48 22.01
CA CYS A 208 -31.98 10.57 22.99
C CYS A 208 -30.94 9.98 23.93
N TYR A 209 -29.80 9.50 23.41
CA TYR A 209 -28.73 8.95 24.26
C TYR A 209 -28.05 10.01 25.13
N GLU A 210 -27.85 11.22 24.62
CA GLU A 210 -27.31 12.36 25.38
C GLU A 210 -28.23 12.72 26.54
N LYS A 211 -29.54 12.78 26.30
CA LYS A 211 -30.53 12.97 27.38
C LYS A 211 -30.51 11.83 28.39
N ALA A 212 -30.46 10.57 27.94
CA ALA A 212 -30.34 9.43 28.83
C ALA A 212 -29.08 9.48 29.71
N ALA A 213 -27.95 9.92 29.14
CA ALA A 213 -26.69 10.11 29.84
C ALA A 213 -26.68 11.35 30.76
N LEU A 214 -27.45 12.39 30.43
CA LEU A 214 -27.63 13.57 31.28
C LEU A 214 -28.39 13.20 32.56
N GLU A 215 -29.51 12.49 32.40
CA GLU A 215 -30.35 12.05 33.52
C GLU A 215 -29.68 10.96 34.36
N ARG A 216 -28.89 10.09 33.71
CA ARG A 216 -28.11 9.03 34.38
C ARG A 216 -26.65 9.03 33.88
N PRO A 217 -25.75 9.81 34.49
CA PRO A 217 -24.34 9.91 34.08
C PRO A 217 -23.52 8.61 34.14
N LEU A 218 -24.03 7.57 34.82
CA LEU A 218 -23.41 6.24 34.91
C LEU A 218 -24.07 5.22 33.97
N TYR A 219 -24.71 5.66 32.88
CA TYR A 219 -25.37 4.78 31.93
C TYR A 219 -24.42 4.34 30.81
N ALA A 220 -23.66 3.27 31.05
CA ALA A 220 -22.58 2.82 30.17
C ALA A 220 -23.05 2.47 28.74
N GLU A 221 -24.23 1.86 28.61
CA GLU A 221 -24.82 1.44 27.34
C GLU A 221 -25.12 2.64 26.42
N ALA A 222 -25.57 3.75 26.98
CA ALA A 222 -25.85 4.98 26.22
C ALA A 222 -24.56 5.51 25.57
N TYR A 223 -23.47 5.62 26.34
CA TYR A 223 -22.16 6.01 25.80
C TYR A 223 -21.63 5.02 24.77
N CYS A 224 -21.79 3.71 24.99
CA CYS A 224 -21.38 2.71 23.99
C CYS A 224 -22.11 2.90 22.66
N ASN A 225 -23.44 3.10 22.69
CA ASN A 225 -24.24 3.26 21.48
C ASN A 225 -23.99 4.61 20.78
N MET A 226 -23.75 5.69 21.54
CA MET A 226 -23.27 6.97 20.96
C MET A 226 -21.95 6.75 20.21
N GLY A 227 -21.00 6.03 20.82
CA GLY A 227 -19.71 5.73 20.19
C GLY A 227 -19.86 4.96 18.88
N VAL A 228 -20.81 4.01 18.81
CA VAL A 228 -21.10 3.26 17.56
C VAL A 228 -21.59 4.19 16.46
N ILE A 229 -22.50 5.13 16.79
CA ILE A 229 -23.01 6.11 15.82
C ILE A 229 -21.89 7.02 15.33
N TYR A 230 -21.09 7.60 16.23
CA TYR A 230 -19.97 8.46 15.85
C TYR A 230 -18.96 7.74 14.95
N LYS A 231 -18.65 6.46 15.25
CA LYS A 231 -17.76 5.64 14.41
C LYS A 231 -18.35 5.47 13.00
N ASN A 232 -19.64 5.18 12.89
CA ASN A 232 -20.30 5.01 11.59
C ASN A 232 -20.36 6.32 10.78
N ARG A 233 -20.29 7.48 11.44
CA ARG A 233 -20.13 8.81 10.79
C ARG A 233 -18.69 9.14 10.40
N GLY A 234 -17.70 8.34 10.82
CA GLY A 234 -16.28 8.64 10.64
C GLY A 234 -15.71 9.60 11.68
N GLU A 235 -16.47 9.95 12.71
CA GLU A 235 -16.05 10.81 13.84
C GLU A 235 -15.34 9.96 14.91
N LEU A 236 -14.14 9.47 14.56
CA LEU A 236 -13.41 8.47 15.33
C LEU A 236 -13.02 8.95 16.74
N GLU A 237 -12.62 10.21 16.87
CA GLU A 237 -12.21 10.81 18.14
C GLU A 237 -13.38 10.93 19.12
N ALA A 238 -14.56 11.33 18.62
CA ALA A 238 -15.80 11.37 19.41
C ALA A 238 -16.24 9.95 19.83
N ALA A 239 -16.12 8.98 18.92
CA ALA A 239 -16.40 7.58 19.22
C ALA A 239 -15.50 7.05 20.34
N ILE A 240 -14.19 7.30 20.25
CA ILE A 240 -13.19 6.92 21.26
C ILE A 240 -13.53 7.54 22.62
N ALA A 241 -13.86 8.84 22.67
CA ALA A 241 -14.25 9.50 23.92
C ALA A 241 -15.49 8.85 24.57
N CYS A 242 -16.48 8.48 23.77
CA CYS A 242 -17.66 7.76 24.24
C CYS A 242 -17.32 6.37 24.80
N TYR A 243 -16.46 5.61 24.11
CA TYR A 243 -16.01 4.30 24.61
C TYR A 243 -15.14 4.41 25.87
N GLU A 244 -14.25 5.39 25.96
CA GLU A 244 -13.47 5.65 27.17
C GLU A 244 -14.39 5.97 28.35
N ARG A 245 -15.44 6.76 28.13
CA ARG A 245 -16.46 7.04 29.15
C ARG A 245 -17.21 5.78 29.57
N CYS A 246 -17.65 4.98 28.60
CA CYS A 246 -18.30 3.68 28.85
C CYS A 246 -17.42 2.75 29.69
N LEU A 247 -16.14 2.61 29.33
CA LEU A 247 -15.18 1.72 30.00
C LEU A 247 -14.73 2.26 31.37
N THR A 248 -14.79 3.58 31.58
CA THR A 248 -14.60 4.17 32.92
C THR A 248 -15.72 3.77 33.86
N ILE A 249 -16.96 3.70 33.36
CA ILE A 249 -18.14 3.31 34.14
C ILE A 249 -18.19 1.78 34.31
N SER A 250 -17.93 1.02 33.26
CA SER A 250 -17.94 -0.44 33.24
C SER A 250 -16.69 -1.00 32.55
N PRO A 251 -15.60 -1.23 33.30
CA PRO A 251 -14.31 -1.69 32.74
C PRO A 251 -14.37 -3.04 32.02
N ASN A 252 -15.39 -3.88 32.29
CA ASN A 252 -15.58 -5.20 31.69
C ASN A 252 -16.62 -5.20 30.56
N PHE A 253 -16.92 -4.04 29.98
CA PHE A 253 -17.85 -3.92 28.85
C PHE A 253 -17.18 -4.37 27.54
N GLU A 254 -17.20 -5.68 27.27
CA GLU A 254 -16.46 -6.30 26.15
C GLU A 254 -16.83 -5.74 24.77
N ILE A 255 -18.10 -5.38 24.55
CA ILE A 255 -18.54 -4.77 23.29
C ILE A 255 -17.85 -3.41 23.07
N ALA A 256 -17.69 -2.61 24.12
CA ALA A 256 -17.05 -1.31 24.07
C ALA A 256 -15.53 -1.46 23.89
N LYS A 257 -14.89 -2.47 24.51
CA LYS A 257 -13.47 -2.79 24.25
C LYS A 257 -13.23 -3.16 22.79
N ASN A 258 -14.08 -4.02 22.21
CA ASN A 258 -13.98 -4.41 20.80
C ASN A 258 -14.18 -3.21 19.86
N ASN A 259 -15.22 -2.42 20.09
CA ASN A 259 -15.48 -1.23 19.27
C ASN A 259 -14.40 -0.15 19.43
N MET A 260 -13.82 0.00 20.62
CA MET A 260 -12.67 0.86 20.89
C MET A 260 -11.44 0.41 20.09
N ALA A 261 -11.15 -0.90 20.05
CA ALA A 261 -10.04 -1.44 19.25
C ALA A 261 -10.21 -1.17 17.76
N ILE A 262 -11.43 -1.33 17.22
CA ILE A 262 -11.75 -0.99 15.83
C ILE A 262 -11.54 0.51 15.57
N ALA A 263 -12.14 1.39 16.38
CA ALA A 263 -12.04 2.84 16.19
C ALA A 263 -10.59 3.35 16.29
N LEU A 264 -9.79 2.81 17.21
CA LEU A 264 -8.36 3.11 17.32
C LEU A 264 -7.58 2.63 16.10
N THR A 265 -7.95 1.50 15.51
CA THR A 265 -7.30 0.96 14.30
C THR A 265 -7.64 1.82 13.07
N ASP A 266 -8.90 2.23 12.94
CA ASP A 266 -9.33 3.15 11.88
C ASP A 266 -8.61 4.50 12.01
N LEU A 267 -8.48 5.03 13.23
CA LEU A 267 -7.79 6.29 13.51
C LEU A 267 -6.29 6.18 13.23
N GLY A 268 -5.66 5.08 13.67
CA GLY A 268 -4.26 4.81 13.37
C GLY A 268 -3.99 4.75 11.87
N THR A 269 -4.90 4.19 11.09
CA THR A 269 -4.81 4.13 9.63
C THR A 269 -4.94 5.50 8.99
N LYS A 270 -5.90 6.32 9.44
CA LYS A 270 -6.04 7.70 8.98
C LYS A 270 -4.76 8.52 9.24
N VAL A 271 -4.24 8.48 10.46
CA VAL A 271 -3.03 9.23 10.87
C VAL A 271 -1.78 8.76 10.13
N LYS A 272 -1.66 7.45 9.89
CA LYS A 272 -0.58 6.89 9.07
C LYS A 272 -0.63 7.44 7.63
N ILE A 273 -1.83 7.49 7.03
CA ILE A 273 -2.03 8.03 5.66
C ILE A 273 -1.71 9.52 5.60
N GLU A 274 -2.01 10.27 6.66
CA GLU A 274 -1.64 11.70 6.80
C GLU A 274 -0.12 11.91 6.96
N GLY A 275 0.65 10.84 7.20
CA GLY A 275 2.11 10.84 7.17
C GLY A 275 2.79 10.58 8.51
N ASP A 276 2.04 10.48 9.62
CA ASP A 276 2.61 10.16 10.94
C ASP A 276 2.48 8.67 11.27
N ILE A 277 3.41 7.89 10.70
CA ILE A 277 3.46 6.43 10.86
C ILE A 277 3.69 6.04 12.33
N ASN A 278 4.49 6.81 13.08
CA ASN A 278 4.79 6.48 14.48
C ASN A 278 3.55 6.62 15.36
N GLN A 279 2.77 7.68 15.15
CA GLN A 279 1.50 7.86 15.84
C GLN A 279 0.48 6.79 15.43
N GLY A 280 0.43 6.41 14.14
CA GLY A 280 -0.35 5.26 13.68
C GLY A 280 -0.02 3.97 14.44
N VAL A 281 1.28 3.65 14.57
CA VAL A 281 1.76 2.50 15.36
C VAL A 281 1.33 2.57 16.82
N ALA A 282 1.37 3.76 17.44
CA ALA A 282 0.92 3.95 18.81
C ALA A 282 -0.58 3.62 18.97
N TYR A 283 -1.42 4.06 18.03
CA TYR A 283 -2.84 3.74 18.04
C TYR A 283 -3.13 2.26 17.82
N TYR A 284 -2.45 1.59 16.89
CA TYR A 284 -2.63 0.14 16.71
C TYR A 284 -2.21 -0.66 17.96
N LYS A 285 -1.12 -0.27 18.64
CA LYS A 285 -0.74 -0.88 19.92
C LYS A 285 -1.80 -0.64 21.01
N LYS A 286 -2.36 0.57 21.06
CA LYS A 286 -3.48 0.89 21.97
C LYS A 286 -4.72 0.04 21.64
N ALA A 287 -5.01 -0.22 20.36
CA ALA A 287 -6.10 -1.10 19.96
C ALA A 287 -5.91 -2.53 20.49
N LEU A 288 -4.69 -3.08 20.38
CA LEU A 288 -4.36 -4.41 20.89
C LEU A 288 -4.39 -4.53 22.43
N PHE A 289 -4.29 -3.41 23.15
CA PHE A 289 -4.53 -3.41 24.60
C PHE A 289 -6.00 -3.71 24.94
N TYR A 290 -6.95 -3.21 24.14
CA TYR A 290 -8.38 -3.46 24.34
C TYR A 290 -8.83 -4.81 23.75
N ASN A 291 -8.27 -5.20 22.60
CA ASN A 291 -8.52 -6.50 21.98
C ASN A 291 -7.21 -7.12 21.46
N TRP A 292 -6.61 -7.98 22.28
CA TRP A 292 -5.28 -8.54 22.05
C TRP A 292 -5.20 -9.54 20.90
N HIS A 293 -6.33 -10.08 20.43
CA HIS A 293 -6.41 -11.01 19.30
C HIS A 293 -7.03 -10.36 18.06
N TYR A 294 -7.00 -9.03 17.96
CA TYR A 294 -7.56 -8.31 16.81
C TYR A 294 -6.62 -8.36 15.60
N ALA A 295 -6.92 -9.23 14.64
CA ALA A 295 -6.07 -9.50 13.48
C ALA A 295 -5.84 -8.28 12.58
N ASP A 296 -6.83 -7.40 12.39
CA ASP A 296 -6.68 -6.24 11.49
C ASP A 296 -5.69 -5.21 12.06
N ALA A 297 -5.69 -4.99 13.38
CA ALA A 297 -4.69 -4.16 14.05
C ALA A 297 -3.28 -4.74 13.93
N MET A 298 -3.14 -6.07 14.01
CA MET A 298 -1.87 -6.75 13.79
C MET A 298 -1.40 -6.61 12.34
N TYR A 299 -2.28 -6.85 11.37
CA TYR A 299 -1.97 -6.65 9.95
C TYR A 299 -1.51 -5.21 9.68
N ASN A 300 -2.22 -4.21 10.19
CA ASN A 300 -1.88 -2.81 10.01
C ASN A 300 -0.56 -2.41 10.72
N LEU A 301 -0.24 -3.02 11.87
CA LEU A 301 1.11 -2.93 12.46
C LEU A 301 2.17 -3.50 11.54
N GLY A 302 1.91 -4.68 10.95
CA GLY A 302 2.79 -5.29 9.96
C GLY A 302 3.08 -4.37 8.78
N VAL A 303 2.03 -3.71 8.26
CA VAL A 303 2.15 -2.70 7.19
C VAL A 303 2.99 -1.52 7.65
N ALA A 304 2.69 -0.93 8.81
CA ALA A 304 3.41 0.23 9.32
C ALA A 304 4.91 -0.05 9.57
N TYR A 305 5.25 -1.21 10.15
CA TYR A 305 6.65 -1.59 10.32
C TYR A 305 7.35 -1.88 8.98
N GLY A 306 6.63 -2.42 8.00
CA GLY A 306 7.13 -2.58 6.64
C GLY A 306 7.49 -1.25 5.99
N GLU A 307 6.64 -0.23 6.12
CA GLU A 307 6.90 1.14 5.64
C GLU A 307 8.09 1.80 6.36
N MET A 308 8.31 1.45 7.63
CA MET A 308 9.48 1.87 8.41
C MET A 308 10.76 1.06 8.10
N LEU A 309 10.71 0.11 7.16
CA LEU A 309 11.78 -0.85 6.84
C LEU A 309 12.21 -1.73 8.03
N ASN A 310 11.37 -1.86 9.06
CA ASN A 310 11.56 -2.79 10.18
C ASN A 310 10.91 -4.14 9.84
N PHE A 311 11.54 -4.84 8.90
CA PHE A 311 11.00 -6.06 8.31
C PHE A 311 10.86 -7.20 9.32
N GLU A 312 11.71 -7.27 10.35
CA GLU A 312 11.60 -8.27 11.42
C GLU A 312 10.26 -8.14 12.15
N MET A 313 9.91 -6.93 12.57
CA MET A 313 8.64 -6.68 13.26
C MET A 313 7.45 -6.84 12.30
N ALA A 314 7.60 -6.45 11.03
CA ALA A 314 6.57 -6.63 10.02
C ALA A 314 6.20 -8.11 9.84
N ILE A 315 7.21 -8.99 9.73
CA ILE A 315 6.99 -10.44 9.62
C ILE A 315 6.23 -10.98 10.83
N VAL A 316 6.67 -10.64 12.05
CA VAL A 316 6.02 -11.09 13.30
C VAL A 316 4.55 -10.70 13.31
N PHE A 317 4.22 -9.46 12.98
CA PHE A 317 2.84 -8.99 13.03
C PHE A 317 1.97 -9.54 11.90
N TYR A 318 2.52 -9.81 10.71
CA TYR A 318 1.77 -10.52 9.67
C TYR A 318 1.52 -11.99 10.04
N GLU A 319 2.50 -12.69 10.63
CA GLU A 319 2.33 -14.07 11.10
C GLU A 319 1.29 -14.15 12.23
N LEU A 320 1.29 -13.18 13.16
CA LEU A 320 0.25 -13.06 14.19
C LEU A 320 -1.13 -12.76 13.58
N ALA A 321 -1.21 -11.85 12.61
CA ALA A 321 -2.47 -11.57 11.91
C ALA A 321 -3.03 -12.83 11.23
N LEU A 322 -2.17 -13.64 10.61
CA LEU A 322 -2.55 -14.92 10.00
C LEU A 322 -2.92 -15.99 11.04
N HIS A 323 -2.31 -15.98 12.22
CA HIS A 323 -2.66 -16.89 13.30
C HIS A 323 -4.11 -16.66 13.78
N PHE A 324 -4.50 -15.41 13.98
CA PHE A 324 -5.86 -15.07 14.43
C PHE A 324 -6.87 -14.95 13.29
N ASN A 325 -6.42 -14.68 12.06
CA ASN A 325 -7.22 -14.70 10.84
C ASN A 325 -6.49 -15.41 9.69
N PRO A 326 -6.65 -16.74 9.56
CA PRO A 326 -6.01 -17.53 8.49
C PRO A 326 -6.47 -17.19 7.07
N ARG A 327 -7.49 -16.32 6.90
CA ARG A 327 -8.05 -15.93 5.61
C ARG A 327 -7.59 -14.53 5.16
N CYS A 328 -6.55 -13.96 5.76
CA CYS A 328 -5.98 -12.67 5.35
C CYS A 328 -5.00 -12.85 4.18
N ALA A 329 -5.52 -12.80 2.94
CA ALA A 329 -4.69 -12.92 1.73
C ALA A 329 -3.67 -11.77 1.61
N GLU A 330 -4.02 -10.59 2.09
CA GLU A 330 -3.19 -9.38 2.10
C GLU A 330 -1.92 -9.57 2.95
N ALA A 331 -2.03 -10.20 4.14
CA ALA A 331 -0.88 -10.52 4.99
C ALA A 331 0.05 -11.52 4.29
N CYS A 332 -0.49 -12.56 3.65
CA CYS A 332 0.29 -13.52 2.86
C CYS A 332 1.07 -12.82 1.74
N ASN A 333 0.40 -11.95 0.99
CA ASN A 333 1.03 -11.21 -0.10
C ASN A 333 2.17 -10.32 0.41
N ASN A 334 1.95 -9.56 1.49
CA ASN A 334 2.96 -8.65 2.02
C ASN A 334 4.14 -9.40 2.64
N LEU A 335 3.91 -10.54 3.30
CA LEU A 335 4.98 -11.47 3.70
C LEU A 335 5.80 -11.93 2.49
N GLY A 336 5.13 -12.29 1.39
CA GLY A 336 5.79 -12.68 0.15
C GLY A 336 6.68 -11.57 -0.42
N VAL A 337 6.23 -10.31 -0.34
CA VAL A 337 7.03 -9.14 -0.76
C VAL A 337 8.28 -9.01 0.12
N ILE A 338 8.14 -9.10 1.44
CA ILE A 338 9.29 -9.02 2.35
C ILE A 338 10.28 -10.17 2.12
N TYR A 339 9.80 -11.40 1.92
CA TYR A 339 10.67 -12.54 1.64
C TYR A 339 11.40 -12.38 0.31
N LYS A 340 10.74 -11.83 -0.71
CA LYS A 340 11.38 -11.49 -1.99
C LYS A 340 12.48 -10.44 -1.79
N ASP A 341 12.21 -9.38 -1.03
CA ASP A 341 13.20 -8.33 -0.76
C ASP A 341 14.40 -8.84 0.06
N ARG A 342 14.21 -9.92 0.81
CA ARG A 342 15.26 -10.66 1.53
C ARG A 342 15.92 -11.78 0.72
N ASP A 343 15.71 -11.82 -0.60
CA ASP A 343 16.29 -12.81 -1.52
C ASP A 343 15.86 -14.27 -1.22
N ASN A 344 14.75 -14.44 -0.48
CA ASN A 344 14.15 -15.75 -0.22
C ASN A 344 12.96 -15.98 -1.15
N LEU A 345 13.29 -16.25 -2.42
CA LEU A 345 12.30 -16.40 -3.49
C LEU A 345 11.38 -17.61 -3.28
N ASP A 346 11.87 -18.69 -2.68
CA ASP A 346 11.07 -19.89 -2.42
C ASP A 346 9.93 -19.58 -1.44
N LYS A 347 10.25 -18.96 -0.29
CA LYS A 347 9.23 -18.53 0.67
C LYS A 347 8.30 -17.46 0.09
N ALA A 348 8.83 -16.56 -0.74
CA ALA A 348 7.99 -15.56 -1.39
C ALA A 348 6.93 -16.21 -2.28
N VAL A 349 7.32 -17.20 -3.09
CA VAL A 349 6.41 -17.98 -3.94
C VAL A 349 5.38 -18.73 -3.11
N GLU A 350 5.78 -19.39 -2.03
CA GLU A 350 4.85 -20.07 -1.11
C GLU A 350 3.81 -19.09 -0.54
N CYS A 351 4.24 -17.91 -0.10
CA CYS A 351 3.37 -16.88 0.44
C CYS A 351 2.37 -16.36 -0.61
N TYR A 352 2.82 -16.10 -1.84
CA TYR A 352 1.93 -15.68 -2.93
C TYR A 352 0.93 -16.79 -3.31
N GLN A 353 1.36 -18.05 -3.32
CA GLN A 353 0.46 -19.19 -3.57
C GLN A 353 -0.58 -19.34 -2.46
N MET A 354 -0.21 -19.11 -1.19
CA MET A 354 -1.14 -19.08 -0.07
C MET A 354 -2.14 -17.93 -0.18
N ALA A 355 -1.70 -16.75 -0.62
CA ALA A 355 -2.61 -15.64 -0.90
C ALA A 355 -3.63 -16.00 -1.99
N LEU A 356 -3.19 -16.71 -3.04
CA LEU A 356 -4.04 -17.14 -4.15
C LEU A 356 -4.97 -18.32 -3.80
N SER A 357 -4.60 -19.17 -2.84
CA SER A 357 -5.51 -20.22 -2.37
C SER A 357 -6.68 -19.64 -1.57
N ILE A 358 -6.45 -18.52 -0.87
CA ILE A 358 -7.48 -17.76 -0.17
C ILE A 358 -8.29 -16.91 -1.15
N LYS A 359 -7.62 -16.18 -2.06
CA LYS A 359 -8.23 -15.26 -3.02
C LYS A 359 -7.66 -15.50 -4.43
N PRO A 360 -8.29 -16.37 -5.24
CA PRO A 360 -7.76 -16.79 -6.56
C PRO A 360 -7.51 -15.66 -7.57
N ASN A 361 -8.33 -14.61 -7.52
CA ASN A 361 -8.23 -13.44 -8.40
C ASN A 361 -7.49 -12.28 -7.74
N PHE A 362 -6.55 -12.54 -6.83
CA PHE A 362 -5.80 -11.48 -6.17
C PHE A 362 -4.71 -10.91 -7.09
N SER A 363 -5.01 -9.77 -7.71
CA SER A 363 -4.15 -9.12 -8.71
C SER A 363 -2.73 -8.88 -8.24
N GLN A 364 -2.53 -8.44 -6.99
CA GLN A 364 -1.20 -8.18 -6.42
C GLN A 364 -0.35 -9.46 -6.38
N SER A 365 -0.88 -10.56 -5.85
CA SER A 365 -0.14 -11.82 -5.75
C SER A 365 0.08 -12.49 -7.11
N LEU A 366 -0.88 -12.40 -8.04
CA LEU A 366 -0.70 -12.86 -9.42
C LEU A 366 0.44 -12.10 -10.11
N ASN A 367 0.48 -10.77 -9.98
CA ASN A 367 1.56 -9.94 -10.51
C ASN A 367 2.91 -10.28 -9.87
N ASN A 368 2.96 -10.37 -8.53
CA ASN A 368 4.20 -10.64 -7.80
C ASN A 368 4.77 -12.02 -8.09
N LEU A 369 3.91 -13.03 -8.25
CA LEU A 369 4.31 -14.36 -8.68
C LEU A 369 4.86 -14.34 -10.13
N GLY A 370 4.25 -13.54 -11.00
CA GLY A 370 4.69 -13.37 -12.37
C GLY A 370 6.09 -12.76 -12.49
N VAL A 371 6.47 -11.84 -11.59
CA VAL A 371 7.82 -11.25 -11.56
C VAL A 371 8.91 -12.26 -11.16
N GLY A 372 8.55 -13.36 -10.47
CA GLY A 372 9.51 -14.33 -9.93
C GLY A 372 9.92 -15.49 -10.87
N LYS A 373 9.12 -15.84 -11.89
CA LYS A 373 9.37 -17.01 -12.77
C LYS A 373 9.14 -16.68 -14.24
N MET A 374 10.20 -16.61 -15.06
CA MET A 374 10.10 -16.18 -16.47
C MET A 374 9.12 -17.02 -17.32
N ASP A 375 9.06 -18.34 -17.15
CA ASP A 375 8.23 -19.22 -17.99
C ASP A 375 6.72 -19.00 -17.79
N ALA A 376 6.29 -18.78 -16.55
CA ALA A 376 4.88 -18.54 -16.19
C ALA A 376 4.54 -17.06 -16.05
N ALA A 377 5.54 -16.17 -16.12
CA ALA A 377 5.45 -14.75 -15.82
C ALA A 377 4.33 -14.05 -16.60
N SER A 378 4.37 -14.19 -17.92
CA SER A 378 3.42 -13.52 -18.82
C SER A 378 1.98 -13.98 -18.55
N SER A 379 1.76 -15.28 -18.32
CA SER A 379 0.44 -15.82 -18.00
C SER A 379 -0.10 -15.28 -16.67
N MET A 380 0.73 -15.23 -15.63
CA MET A 380 0.30 -14.74 -14.31
C MET A 380 -0.01 -13.25 -14.32
N ILE A 381 0.81 -12.43 -14.98
CA ILE A 381 0.55 -10.99 -15.11
C ILE A 381 -0.70 -10.73 -15.96
N GLN A 382 -0.92 -11.49 -17.04
CA GLN A 382 -2.17 -11.39 -17.81
C GLN A 382 -3.39 -11.75 -16.97
N LYS A 383 -3.32 -12.79 -16.12
CA LYS A 383 -4.39 -13.09 -15.15
C LYS A 383 -4.61 -11.97 -14.15
N ALA A 384 -3.53 -11.31 -13.69
CA ALA A 384 -3.63 -10.15 -12.81
C ALA A 384 -4.39 -8.99 -13.48
N ILE A 385 -4.10 -8.73 -14.75
CA ILE A 385 -4.78 -7.71 -15.57
C ILE A 385 -6.25 -8.08 -15.82
N LEU A 386 -6.55 -9.35 -16.08
CA LEU A 386 -7.93 -9.80 -16.23
C LEU A 386 -8.73 -9.68 -14.92
N ALA A 387 -8.09 -9.97 -13.78
CA ALA A 387 -8.71 -9.82 -12.46
C ALA A 387 -8.92 -8.34 -12.08
N ASN A 388 -7.99 -7.46 -12.47
CA ASN A 388 -8.09 -6.03 -12.24
C ASN A 388 -7.52 -5.22 -13.43
N PRO A 389 -8.38 -4.81 -14.39
CA PRO A 389 -7.94 -4.06 -15.57
C PRO A 389 -7.39 -2.65 -15.30
N THR A 390 -7.56 -2.11 -14.09
CA THR A 390 -7.01 -0.82 -13.66
C THR A 390 -5.78 -0.98 -12.78
N TYR A 391 -5.20 -2.18 -12.68
CA TYR A 391 -3.96 -2.39 -11.94
C TYR A 391 -2.73 -1.93 -12.74
N ALA A 392 -2.37 -0.65 -12.61
CA ALA A 392 -1.30 -0.02 -13.39
C ALA A 392 0.04 -0.77 -13.30
N GLU A 393 0.43 -1.24 -12.12
CA GLU A 393 1.73 -1.91 -11.91
C GLU A 393 1.87 -3.19 -12.75
N ALA A 394 0.78 -3.93 -12.95
CA ALA A 394 0.80 -5.13 -13.78
C ALA A 394 1.16 -4.82 -15.25
N TYR A 395 0.70 -3.69 -15.78
CA TYR A 395 1.08 -3.25 -17.13
C TYR A 395 2.55 -2.83 -17.22
N ASN A 396 3.09 -2.17 -16.19
CA ASN A 396 4.53 -1.90 -16.14
C ASN A 396 5.34 -3.21 -16.14
N ASN A 397 4.98 -4.17 -15.29
CA ASN A 397 5.70 -5.43 -15.19
C ASN A 397 5.56 -6.27 -16.47
N LEU A 398 4.40 -6.23 -17.13
CA LEU A 398 4.22 -6.82 -18.46
C LEU A 398 5.15 -6.17 -19.50
N GLY A 399 5.28 -4.84 -19.48
CA GLY A 399 6.21 -4.12 -20.34
C GLY A 399 7.67 -4.54 -20.11
N VAL A 400 8.06 -4.75 -18.85
CA VAL A 400 9.40 -5.26 -18.49
C VAL A 400 9.63 -6.64 -19.09
N LEU A 401 8.66 -7.56 -18.97
CA LEU A 401 8.75 -8.88 -19.58
C LEU A 401 8.88 -8.82 -21.10
N TYR A 402 8.10 -7.96 -21.77
CA TYR A 402 8.19 -7.79 -23.21
C TYR A 402 9.54 -7.21 -23.65
N ARG A 403 10.07 -6.23 -22.91
CA ARG A 403 11.40 -5.67 -23.16
C ARG A 403 12.47 -6.75 -23.03
N ASP A 404 12.44 -7.51 -21.94
CA ASP A 404 13.42 -8.57 -21.67
C ASP A 404 13.30 -9.69 -22.71
N ALA A 405 12.10 -9.97 -23.22
CA ALA A 405 11.87 -10.89 -24.35
C ALA A 405 12.14 -10.29 -25.75
N GLY A 406 12.71 -9.08 -25.84
CA GLY A 406 13.05 -8.40 -27.10
C GLY A 406 11.86 -7.81 -27.88
N SER A 407 10.63 -7.92 -27.36
CA SER A 407 9.41 -7.42 -28.01
C SER A 407 9.15 -5.95 -27.65
N ILE A 408 10.01 -5.04 -28.11
CA ILE A 408 10.05 -3.64 -27.65
C ILE A 408 8.74 -2.87 -27.93
N THR A 409 8.13 -3.05 -29.09
CA THR A 409 6.86 -2.35 -29.41
C THR A 409 5.75 -2.69 -28.43
N LEU A 410 5.62 -3.97 -28.05
CA LEU A 410 4.66 -4.40 -27.03
C LEU A 410 5.03 -3.86 -25.65
N ALA A 411 6.31 -3.74 -25.35
CA ALA A 411 6.78 -3.13 -24.10
C ALA A 411 6.32 -1.66 -24.00
N VAL A 412 6.55 -0.86 -25.04
CA VAL A 412 6.12 0.55 -25.09
C VAL A 412 4.61 0.67 -24.92
N GLN A 413 3.82 -0.14 -25.62
CA GLN A 413 2.36 -0.14 -25.49
C GLN A 413 1.90 -0.47 -24.06
N ALA A 414 2.54 -1.45 -23.41
CA ALA A 414 2.23 -1.81 -22.02
C ALA A 414 2.57 -0.67 -21.04
N TYR A 415 3.73 -0.01 -21.21
CA TYR A 415 4.07 1.16 -20.39
C TYR A 415 3.12 2.33 -20.62
N GLU A 416 2.71 2.58 -21.87
CA GLU A 416 1.71 3.62 -22.19
C GLU A 416 0.36 3.31 -21.56
N ARG A 417 -0.05 2.03 -21.55
CA ARG A 417 -1.28 1.63 -20.85
C ARG A 417 -1.18 1.85 -19.34
N CYS A 418 -0.02 1.57 -18.74
CA CYS A 418 0.24 1.91 -17.34
C CYS A 418 0.07 3.41 -17.09
N LEU A 419 0.69 4.25 -17.94
CA LEU A 419 0.64 5.72 -17.83
C LEU A 419 -0.73 6.33 -18.13
N GLN A 420 -1.62 5.63 -18.83
CA GLN A 420 -3.02 6.05 -18.98
C GLN A 420 -3.82 5.85 -17.69
N ILE A 421 -3.46 4.87 -16.88
CA ILE A 421 -4.15 4.52 -15.63
C ILE A 421 -3.55 5.31 -14.46
N ASP A 422 -2.22 5.31 -14.37
CA ASP A 422 -1.44 6.08 -13.41
C ASP A 422 -0.42 6.96 -14.17
N PRO A 423 -0.81 8.20 -14.52
CA PRO A 423 0.05 9.11 -15.24
C PRO A 423 1.38 9.39 -14.55
N ASP A 424 1.45 9.30 -13.22
CA ASP A 424 2.62 9.65 -12.43
C ASP A 424 3.46 8.43 -12.03
N SER A 425 3.16 7.25 -12.61
CA SER A 425 3.95 6.04 -12.48
C SER A 425 5.38 6.25 -12.96
N ARG A 426 6.28 6.48 -12.00
CA ARG A 426 7.71 6.71 -12.25
C ARG A 426 8.34 5.57 -13.03
N ASN A 427 8.10 4.33 -12.60
CA ASN A 427 8.71 3.14 -13.21
C ASN A 427 8.27 3.00 -14.67
N ALA A 428 6.98 3.14 -14.97
CA ALA A 428 6.49 3.02 -16.34
C ALA A 428 7.01 4.14 -17.25
N GLY A 429 7.03 5.37 -16.76
CA GLY A 429 7.58 6.52 -17.50
C GLY A 429 9.04 6.31 -17.89
N GLN A 430 9.88 5.93 -16.93
CA GLN A 430 11.31 5.72 -17.17
C GLN A 430 11.57 4.49 -18.05
N ASN A 431 10.88 3.38 -17.80
CA ASN A 431 10.99 2.17 -18.61
C ASN A 431 10.54 2.41 -20.06
N ARG A 432 9.51 3.24 -20.28
CA ARG A 432 9.09 3.68 -21.62
C ARG A 432 10.19 4.45 -22.32
N LEU A 433 10.79 5.44 -21.65
CA LEU A 433 11.89 6.22 -22.22
C LEU A 433 13.09 5.33 -22.59
N LEU A 434 13.48 4.43 -21.70
CA LEU A 434 14.53 3.45 -22.00
C LEU A 434 14.16 2.56 -23.20
N ALA A 435 12.93 2.07 -23.27
CA ALA A 435 12.47 1.20 -24.35
C ALA A 435 12.49 1.89 -25.73
N LEU A 436 12.13 3.18 -25.79
CA LEU A 436 12.13 3.94 -27.04
C LEU A 436 13.53 4.04 -27.67
N ASN A 437 14.60 4.07 -26.86
CA ASN A 437 15.98 4.10 -27.37
C ASN A 437 16.37 2.84 -28.18
N TYR A 438 15.63 1.73 -28.07
CA TYR A 438 15.93 0.52 -28.84
C TYR A 438 15.37 0.57 -30.27
N ILE A 439 14.35 1.39 -30.53
CA ILE A 439 13.62 1.40 -31.80
C ILE A 439 13.70 2.75 -32.53
N ASP A 440 14.01 3.83 -31.83
CA ASP A 440 14.13 5.16 -32.42
C ASP A 440 15.54 5.39 -32.95
N GLU A 441 15.65 5.65 -34.26
CA GLU A 441 16.93 5.93 -34.94
C GLU A 441 17.25 7.44 -34.97
N GLY A 442 16.42 8.30 -34.36
CA GLY A 442 16.59 9.74 -34.32
C GLY A 442 16.14 10.47 -35.59
N SER A 443 15.18 9.89 -36.32
CA SER A 443 14.65 10.49 -37.56
C SER A 443 13.66 11.65 -37.30
N ASP A 444 13.10 11.74 -36.09
CA ASP A 444 12.25 12.83 -35.65
C ASP A 444 12.50 13.22 -34.17
N ASP A 445 11.78 14.22 -33.69
CA ASP A 445 11.93 14.74 -32.32
C ASP A 445 11.12 13.95 -31.26
N LYS A 446 10.42 12.86 -31.60
CA LYS A 446 9.47 12.21 -30.68
C LYS A 446 10.14 11.71 -29.41
N LEU A 447 11.30 11.07 -29.53
CA LEU A 447 12.04 10.61 -28.35
C LEU A 447 12.46 11.79 -27.46
N TYR A 448 12.94 12.88 -28.05
CA TYR A 448 13.30 14.07 -27.30
C TYR A 448 12.09 14.69 -26.59
N GLN A 449 10.94 14.83 -27.27
CA GLN A 449 9.72 15.36 -26.66
C GLN A 449 9.23 14.47 -25.52
N ALA A 450 9.26 13.14 -25.68
CA ALA A 450 8.90 12.20 -24.63
C ALA A 450 9.75 12.39 -23.36
N HIS A 451 11.06 12.57 -23.51
CA HIS A 451 11.95 12.87 -22.37
C HIS A 451 11.64 14.22 -21.74
N ARG A 452 11.47 15.26 -22.55
CA ARG A 452 11.19 16.62 -22.08
C ARG A 452 9.85 16.69 -21.31
N GLU A 453 8.80 16.09 -21.84
CA GLU A 453 7.47 16.03 -21.20
C GLU A 453 7.53 15.28 -19.87
N TRP A 454 8.19 14.12 -19.85
CA TRP A 454 8.39 13.38 -18.61
C TRP A 454 9.16 14.21 -17.59
N GLY A 455 10.27 14.84 -17.98
CA GLY A 455 11.10 15.64 -17.08
C GLY A 455 10.38 16.84 -16.49
N MET A 456 9.55 17.53 -17.30
CA MET A 456 8.72 18.64 -16.84
C MET A 456 7.65 18.21 -15.83
N ARG A 457 7.03 17.04 -16.04
CA ARG A 457 6.06 16.49 -15.09
C ARG A 457 6.73 16.01 -13.81
N PHE A 458 7.83 15.29 -13.95
CA PHE A 458 8.61 14.75 -12.83
C PHE A 458 9.17 15.85 -11.92
N LEU A 459 9.58 16.99 -12.50
CA LEU A 459 10.05 18.16 -11.74
C LEU A 459 9.02 18.64 -10.71
N LYS A 460 7.72 18.60 -11.03
CA LYS A 460 6.64 19.09 -10.15
C LYS A 460 6.50 18.31 -8.85
N LEU A 461 7.05 17.09 -8.80
CA LEU A 461 7.00 16.22 -7.62
C LEU A 461 8.01 16.61 -6.54
N TYR A 462 8.98 17.48 -6.86
CA TYR A 462 10.07 17.86 -5.98
C TYR A 462 10.10 19.38 -5.78
N PRO A 463 10.47 19.88 -4.59
CA PRO A 463 10.83 21.28 -4.42
C PRO A 463 12.23 21.56 -4.97
N GLN A 464 12.43 22.69 -5.65
CA GLN A 464 13.73 23.09 -6.19
C GLN A 464 14.46 24.03 -5.22
N TYR A 465 15.77 23.84 -5.06
CA TYR A 465 16.66 24.85 -4.50
C TYR A 465 17.05 25.88 -5.57
N THR A 466 17.05 27.16 -5.18
CA THR A 466 17.36 28.29 -6.07
C THR A 466 18.60 29.08 -5.64
N SER A 467 19.20 28.75 -4.49
CA SER A 467 20.39 29.41 -3.96
C SER A 467 21.36 28.42 -3.29
N TRP A 468 22.65 28.74 -3.36
CA TRP A 468 23.74 27.90 -2.86
C TRP A 468 24.78 28.77 -2.16
N ASP A 469 25.25 28.32 -1.00
CA ASP A 469 26.27 29.01 -0.19
C ASP A 469 27.71 28.68 -0.64
N ASN A 470 27.86 27.96 -1.76
CA ASN A 470 29.15 27.59 -2.33
C ASN A 470 29.92 28.85 -2.76
N SER A 471 31.14 29.03 -2.26
CA SER A 471 31.99 30.19 -2.57
C SER A 471 32.34 30.23 -4.06
N LYS A 472 31.99 31.32 -4.76
CA LYS A 472 32.27 31.55 -6.19
C LYS A 472 33.70 32.02 -6.46
N VAL A 473 34.68 31.23 -6.04
CA VAL A 473 36.10 31.42 -6.38
C VAL A 473 36.47 30.44 -7.49
N ALA A 474 36.95 30.94 -8.63
CA ALA A 474 37.16 30.13 -9.83
C ALA A 474 38.19 28.99 -9.66
N ASP A 475 39.28 29.25 -8.95
CA ASP A 475 40.44 28.34 -8.88
C ASP A 475 40.60 27.61 -7.54
N ARG A 476 39.58 27.62 -6.67
CA ARG A 476 39.62 26.84 -5.42
C ARG A 476 39.46 25.33 -5.68
N PRO A 477 39.84 24.46 -4.73
CA PRO A 477 39.45 23.06 -4.76
C PRO A 477 37.92 22.89 -4.88
N LEU A 478 37.49 21.94 -5.71
CA LEU A 478 36.08 21.63 -5.95
C LEU A 478 35.67 20.37 -5.20
N VAL A 479 34.40 20.32 -4.78
CA VAL A 479 33.77 19.12 -4.24
C VAL A 479 32.89 18.49 -5.32
N ILE A 480 33.25 17.29 -5.74
CA ILE A 480 32.55 16.52 -6.78
C ILE A 480 31.75 15.41 -6.13
N GLY A 481 30.43 15.43 -6.31
CA GLY A 481 29.52 14.40 -5.84
C GLY A 481 29.19 13.42 -6.96
N TYR A 482 29.31 12.11 -6.73
CA TYR A 482 28.84 11.08 -7.66
C TYR A 482 27.68 10.30 -7.04
N VAL A 483 26.52 10.27 -7.70
CA VAL A 483 25.32 9.57 -7.22
C VAL A 483 24.91 8.45 -8.16
N SER A 484 24.79 7.24 -7.62
CA SER A 484 24.42 6.05 -8.39
C SER A 484 24.01 4.87 -7.49
N PRO A 485 23.07 4.01 -7.93
CA PRO A 485 22.87 2.70 -7.32
C PRO A 485 23.87 1.63 -7.79
N ASP A 486 24.75 1.95 -8.76
CA ASP A 486 25.49 0.96 -9.56
C ASP A 486 26.95 0.75 -9.13
N TYR A 487 27.29 1.02 -7.88
CA TYR A 487 28.64 0.81 -7.33
C TYR A 487 28.95 -0.66 -6.97
N PHE A 488 28.32 -1.61 -7.66
CA PHE A 488 28.56 -3.06 -7.54
C PHE A 488 29.00 -3.62 -8.90
N THR A 489 29.13 -4.94 -9.06
CA THR A 489 29.47 -5.57 -10.34
C THR A 489 28.34 -5.36 -11.36
N HIS A 490 28.40 -4.19 -11.99
CA HIS A 490 27.45 -3.64 -12.95
C HIS A 490 28.19 -2.88 -14.06
N SER A 491 27.55 -2.65 -15.21
CA SER A 491 28.16 -1.97 -16.36
C SER A 491 28.76 -0.60 -16.02
N VAL A 492 28.04 0.25 -15.29
CA VAL A 492 28.51 1.61 -14.88
C VAL A 492 29.79 1.54 -14.04
N SER A 493 29.93 0.51 -13.20
CA SER A 493 31.06 0.35 -12.28
C SER A 493 32.41 0.32 -12.97
N TYR A 494 32.48 -0.22 -14.20
CA TYR A 494 33.72 -0.30 -14.97
C TYR A 494 34.20 1.05 -15.48
N PHE A 495 33.34 2.07 -15.49
CA PHE A 495 33.67 3.39 -16.01
C PHE A 495 33.88 4.43 -14.90
N ILE A 496 33.06 4.37 -13.85
CA ILE A 496 33.23 5.26 -12.69
C ILE A 496 34.50 4.95 -11.89
N GLU A 497 35.08 3.75 -12.03
CA GLU A 497 36.33 3.41 -11.34
C GLU A 497 37.48 4.38 -11.64
N ALA A 498 37.58 4.87 -12.88
CA ALA A 498 38.64 5.78 -13.29
C ALA A 498 38.66 7.09 -12.48
N PRO A 499 37.60 7.91 -12.45
CA PRO A 499 37.60 9.14 -11.63
C PRO A 499 37.75 8.86 -10.14
N LEU A 500 37.14 7.79 -9.60
CA LEU A 500 37.32 7.43 -8.19
C LEU A 500 38.79 7.14 -7.85
N ALA A 501 39.53 6.55 -8.78
CA ALA A 501 40.93 6.18 -8.60
C ALA A 501 41.92 7.31 -8.92
N HIS A 502 41.67 8.10 -9.96
CA HIS A 502 42.68 8.96 -10.58
C HIS A 502 42.48 10.46 -10.32
N HIS A 503 41.36 10.89 -9.71
CA HIS A 503 41.21 12.31 -9.36
C HIS A 503 42.36 12.80 -8.47
N ASP A 504 42.76 14.05 -8.65
CA ASP A 504 43.59 14.77 -7.67
C ASP A 504 42.71 15.25 -6.52
N TYR A 505 42.65 14.48 -5.44
CA TYR A 505 41.78 14.76 -4.29
C TYR A 505 42.17 16.05 -3.54
N SER A 506 43.35 16.62 -3.83
CA SER A 506 43.77 17.92 -3.30
C SER A 506 42.97 19.07 -3.93
N ASN A 507 42.64 18.93 -5.22
CA ASN A 507 41.92 19.93 -6.01
C ASN A 507 40.48 19.53 -6.33
N TYR A 508 40.13 18.24 -6.24
CA TYR A 508 38.83 17.67 -6.57
C TYR A 508 38.43 16.65 -5.48
N LYS A 509 37.89 17.14 -4.37
CA LYS A 509 37.43 16.29 -3.27
C LYS A 509 36.21 15.50 -3.69
N VAL A 510 36.27 14.18 -3.59
CA VAL A 510 35.19 13.28 -4.04
C VAL A 510 34.25 12.91 -2.89
N VAL A 511 32.94 12.98 -3.16
CA VAL A 511 31.87 12.43 -2.32
C VAL A 511 31.06 11.42 -3.13
N VAL A 512 30.90 10.21 -2.62
CA VAL A 512 30.09 9.16 -3.26
C VAL A 512 28.78 8.98 -2.50
N TYR A 513 27.67 9.04 -3.23
CA TYR A 513 26.33 8.73 -2.75
C TYR A 513 25.89 7.39 -3.34
N SER A 514 26.10 6.31 -2.57
CA SER A 514 25.88 4.93 -2.98
C SER A 514 24.46 4.47 -2.67
N GLY A 515 23.67 4.22 -3.73
CA GLY A 515 22.34 3.61 -3.65
C GLY A 515 22.35 2.08 -3.74
N VAL A 516 23.48 1.43 -3.50
CA VAL A 516 23.65 -0.03 -3.62
C VAL A 516 22.80 -0.75 -2.58
N VAL A 517 21.98 -1.70 -3.04
CA VAL A 517 21.13 -2.54 -2.17
C VAL A 517 21.95 -3.57 -1.41
N LYS A 518 22.82 -4.29 -2.13
CA LYS A 518 23.67 -5.36 -1.60
C LYS A 518 25.11 -5.15 -2.06
N ALA A 519 25.97 -4.77 -1.13
CA ALA A 519 27.37 -4.54 -1.41
C ALA A 519 28.08 -5.85 -1.79
N ASP A 520 28.87 -5.80 -2.86
CA ASP A 520 29.75 -6.89 -3.29
C ASP A 520 31.23 -6.51 -3.11
N ALA A 521 32.14 -7.40 -3.53
CA ALA A 521 33.58 -7.16 -3.42
C ALA A 521 34.03 -5.87 -4.13
N LYS A 522 33.41 -5.52 -5.27
CA LYS A 522 33.72 -4.28 -6.00
C LYS A 522 33.24 -3.05 -5.24
N THR A 523 32.05 -3.10 -4.64
CA THR A 523 31.49 -2.04 -3.79
C THR A 523 32.45 -1.71 -2.64
N LEU A 524 32.91 -2.75 -1.94
CA LEU A 524 33.85 -2.60 -0.82
C LEU A 524 35.18 -2.02 -1.28
N ARG A 525 35.68 -2.44 -2.46
CA ARG A 525 36.90 -1.90 -3.07
C ARG A 525 36.78 -0.41 -3.40
N PHE A 526 35.65 0.03 -3.97
CA PHE A 526 35.42 1.45 -4.24
C PHE A 526 35.35 2.26 -2.96
N LYS A 527 34.61 1.79 -1.96
CA LYS A 527 34.51 2.45 -0.65
C LYS A 527 35.88 2.62 -0.01
N ASP A 528 36.67 1.55 0.06
CA ASP A 528 38.03 1.58 0.60
C ASP A 528 38.94 2.56 -0.16
N LYS A 529 38.89 2.54 -1.51
CA LYS A 529 39.70 3.43 -2.36
C LYS A 529 39.36 4.90 -2.12
N VAL A 530 38.08 5.26 -2.10
CA VAL A 530 37.62 6.65 -1.88
C VAL A 530 38.03 7.15 -0.51
N LEU A 531 37.81 6.34 0.55
CA LEU A 531 38.15 6.72 1.92
C LEU A 531 39.66 6.90 2.11
N LYS A 532 40.49 6.01 1.54
CA LYS A 532 41.95 6.10 1.62
C LYS A 532 42.52 7.35 0.95
N LYS A 533 41.88 7.86 -0.10
CA LYS A 533 42.28 9.11 -0.77
C LYS A 533 41.72 10.36 -0.09
N GLY A 534 40.97 10.22 1.01
CA GLY A 534 40.39 11.35 1.76
C GLY A 534 39.03 11.82 1.26
N GLY A 535 38.36 11.02 0.42
CA GLY A 535 36.97 11.26 0.00
C GLY A 535 35.95 10.84 1.05
N LEU A 536 34.67 11.08 0.75
CA LEU A 536 33.54 10.70 1.60
C LEU A 536 32.67 9.65 0.90
N TRP A 537 32.16 8.68 1.66
CA TRP A 537 31.22 7.66 1.17
C TRP A 537 29.94 7.69 2.01
N ARG A 538 28.80 7.92 1.36
CA ARG A 538 27.47 7.91 1.97
C ARG A 538 26.63 6.79 1.38
N ASP A 539 26.14 5.90 2.24
CA ASP A 539 25.17 4.87 1.87
C ASP A 539 23.76 5.48 1.94
N ILE A 540 23.07 5.54 0.80
CA ILE A 540 21.79 6.24 0.62
C ILE A 540 20.63 5.32 0.18
N TYR A 541 20.83 4.01 0.21
CA TYR A 541 19.75 3.06 -0.05
C TYR A 541 18.62 3.23 0.98
N GLY A 542 17.37 3.27 0.51
CA GLY A 542 16.19 3.50 1.36
C GLY A 542 16.01 4.93 1.88
N ILE A 543 16.94 5.86 1.60
CA ILE A 543 16.80 7.27 2.00
C ILE A 543 15.97 8.02 0.96
N ASP A 544 14.97 8.77 1.43
CA ASP A 544 14.16 9.67 0.60
C ASP A 544 15.03 10.68 -0.19
N GLU A 545 14.70 10.89 -1.46
CA GLU A 545 15.52 11.70 -2.38
C GLU A 545 15.63 13.18 -1.95
N LYS A 546 14.65 13.74 -1.21
CA LYS A 546 14.75 15.11 -0.67
C LYS A 546 15.75 15.18 0.48
N LYS A 547 15.83 14.11 1.29
CA LYS A 547 16.87 13.97 2.33
C LYS A 547 18.24 13.78 1.70
N VAL A 548 18.36 12.97 0.65
CA VAL A 548 19.61 12.85 -0.12
C VAL A 548 20.04 14.22 -0.67
N ALA A 549 19.10 15.00 -1.22
CA ALA A 549 19.37 16.37 -1.67
C ALA A 549 19.86 17.29 -0.53
N SER A 550 19.37 17.10 0.69
CA SER A 550 19.86 17.83 1.87
C SER A 550 21.29 17.44 2.24
N LEU A 551 21.62 16.14 2.23
CA LEU A 551 22.99 15.65 2.43
C LEU A 551 23.97 16.24 1.42
N VAL A 552 23.57 16.35 0.15
CA VAL A 552 24.40 16.97 -0.91
C VAL A 552 24.75 18.42 -0.58
N ARG A 553 23.81 19.18 -0.02
CA ARG A 553 24.04 20.57 0.40
C ARG A 553 24.93 20.66 1.63
N GLU A 554 24.71 19.80 2.62
CA GLU A 554 25.54 19.72 3.83
C GLU A 554 27.00 19.42 3.48
N ASP A 555 27.22 18.57 2.49
CA ASP A 555 28.55 18.24 1.96
C ASP A 555 29.17 19.34 1.08
N LYS A 556 28.42 20.42 0.80
CA LYS A 556 28.83 21.54 -0.04
C LYS A 556 29.35 21.09 -1.42
N VAL A 557 28.64 20.14 -2.03
CA VAL A 557 28.95 19.67 -3.38
C VAL A 557 28.85 20.83 -4.36
N ASP A 558 29.88 21.02 -5.18
CA ASP A 558 29.92 22.04 -6.23
C ASP A 558 29.32 21.50 -7.53
N ILE A 559 29.69 20.26 -7.88
CA ILE A 559 29.22 19.58 -9.08
C ILE A 559 28.68 18.21 -8.66
N LEU A 560 27.38 18.00 -8.85
CA LEU A 560 26.75 16.71 -8.64
C LEU A 560 26.59 15.98 -9.97
N VAL A 561 27.13 14.77 -10.05
CA VAL A 561 27.19 13.92 -11.24
C VAL A 561 26.32 12.68 -11.02
N GLU A 562 25.27 12.56 -11.83
CA GLU A 562 24.33 11.45 -11.82
C GLU A 562 24.73 10.40 -12.86
N LEU A 563 24.77 9.12 -12.44
CA LEU A 563 25.38 8.06 -13.26
C LEU A 563 24.43 7.00 -13.82
N THR A 564 23.13 7.21 -13.77
CA THR A 564 22.11 6.16 -13.94
C THR A 564 21.11 6.50 -15.05
N GLY A 565 20.64 7.75 -15.11
CA GLY A 565 19.53 8.20 -15.96
C GLY A 565 18.25 7.38 -15.77
N HIS A 566 17.51 7.09 -16.85
CA HIS A 566 16.22 6.38 -16.80
C HIS A 566 16.35 4.85 -16.68
N THR A 567 17.28 4.39 -15.84
CA THR A 567 17.47 2.97 -15.51
C THR A 567 17.11 2.69 -14.04
N ALA A 568 17.10 1.41 -13.64
CA ALA A 568 16.54 0.98 -12.36
C ALA A 568 17.18 1.69 -11.15
N ASN A 569 16.36 2.02 -10.15
CA ASN A 569 16.79 2.59 -8.86
C ASN A 569 17.56 3.93 -8.93
N ASN A 570 17.48 4.66 -10.06
CA ASN A 570 18.08 5.97 -10.21
C ASN A 570 17.70 6.96 -9.10
N LYS A 571 18.48 8.04 -9.00
CA LYS A 571 18.27 9.13 -8.03
C LYS A 571 17.91 10.45 -8.72
N LEU A 572 17.19 10.38 -9.84
CA LEU A 572 16.77 11.55 -10.60
C LEU A 572 15.89 12.52 -9.79
N GLY A 573 15.18 12.05 -8.75
CA GLY A 573 14.45 12.93 -7.82
C GLY A 573 15.38 13.83 -7.00
N THR A 574 16.57 13.34 -6.66
CA THR A 574 17.62 14.18 -6.04
C THR A 574 18.05 15.28 -7.01
N MET A 575 18.25 14.94 -8.28
CA MET A 575 18.62 15.92 -9.32
C MET A 575 17.49 16.92 -9.61
N ALA A 576 16.23 16.50 -9.51
CA ALA A 576 15.06 17.37 -9.64
C ALA A 576 14.98 18.43 -8.53
N CYS A 577 15.53 18.15 -7.34
CA CYS A 577 15.64 19.14 -6.26
C CYS A 577 16.71 20.21 -6.53
N ARG A 578 17.65 19.98 -7.44
CA ARG A 578 18.83 20.82 -7.71
C ARG A 578 19.68 21.18 -6.46
N PRO A 579 20.12 20.19 -5.66
CA PRO A 579 20.87 20.47 -4.44
C PRO A 579 22.25 21.09 -4.65
N ALA A 580 22.91 20.85 -5.78
CA ALA A 580 24.21 21.43 -6.13
C ALA A 580 24.06 22.55 -7.19
N PRO A 581 24.95 23.55 -7.20
CA PRO A 581 24.87 24.67 -8.15
C PRO A 581 25.06 24.24 -9.60
N ILE A 582 25.84 23.18 -9.85
CA ILE A 582 26.02 22.55 -11.16
C ILE A 582 25.62 21.08 -11.06
N GLN A 583 24.82 20.63 -12.02
CA GLN A 583 24.39 19.24 -12.13
C GLN A 583 24.72 18.65 -13.49
N VAL A 584 25.26 17.45 -13.47
CA VAL A 584 25.77 16.74 -14.65
C VAL A 584 25.16 15.35 -14.69
N THR A 585 24.85 14.83 -15.88
CA THR A 585 24.55 13.42 -16.10
C THR A 585 25.68 12.77 -16.90
N TRP A 586 26.10 11.57 -16.50
CA TRP A 586 27.13 10.81 -17.21
C TRP A 586 26.99 9.29 -17.06
N ILE A 587 27.05 8.67 -18.22
CA ILE A 587 27.25 7.29 -18.62
C ILE A 587 26.14 6.25 -18.47
N GLY A 588 25.37 6.21 -17.37
CA GLY A 588 24.39 5.13 -17.19
C GLY A 588 23.25 5.10 -18.20
N TYR A 589 23.05 6.19 -18.95
CA TYR A 589 21.94 6.36 -19.87
C TYR A 589 22.39 7.02 -21.20
N PRO A 590 21.96 6.51 -22.36
CA PRO A 590 22.51 6.90 -23.65
C PRO A 590 21.86 8.17 -24.25
N ASN A 591 21.01 8.87 -23.50
CA ASN A 591 20.21 9.97 -24.03
C ASN A 591 20.02 11.10 -23.00
N THR A 592 19.27 12.14 -23.35
CA THR A 592 18.83 13.20 -22.44
C THR A 592 18.07 12.64 -21.24
N THR A 593 18.25 13.19 -20.05
CA THR A 593 17.38 12.86 -18.90
C THR A 593 16.01 13.53 -19.01
N GLY A 594 15.90 14.57 -19.84
CA GLY A 594 14.70 15.40 -19.93
C GLY A 594 14.52 16.38 -18.77
N LEU A 595 15.35 16.30 -17.72
CA LEU A 595 15.21 17.15 -16.54
C LEU A 595 15.78 18.54 -16.78
N PRO A 596 14.98 19.61 -16.63
CA PRO A 596 15.46 20.97 -16.86
C PRO A 596 16.47 21.42 -15.80
N THR A 597 16.56 20.75 -14.66
CA THR A 597 17.50 21.05 -13.58
C THR A 597 18.90 20.50 -13.81
N ILE A 598 19.13 19.64 -14.81
CA ILE A 598 20.47 19.15 -15.15
C ILE A 598 21.08 20.11 -16.19
N ASP A 599 22.29 20.58 -15.91
CA ASP A 599 22.99 21.56 -16.73
C ASP A 599 23.67 20.89 -17.93
N TYR A 600 24.44 19.83 -17.66
CA TYR A 600 25.34 19.24 -18.65
C TYR A 600 25.18 17.73 -18.79
N ARG A 601 25.45 17.24 -20.00
CA ARG A 601 25.64 15.81 -20.30
C ARG A 601 27.03 15.59 -20.88
N ILE A 602 27.79 14.67 -20.30
CA ILE A 602 29.14 14.34 -20.76
C ILE A 602 29.07 13.36 -21.94
N THR A 603 29.81 13.68 -23.01
CA THR A 603 29.93 12.90 -24.23
C THR A 603 31.31 13.14 -24.89
N ASP A 604 31.51 12.74 -26.14
CA ASP A 604 32.66 13.07 -26.98
C ASP A 604 32.22 13.40 -28.42
N SER A 605 33.17 13.83 -29.25
CA SER A 605 32.90 14.27 -30.62
C SER A 605 32.60 13.13 -31.61
N LEU A 606 32.72 11.86 -31.20
CA LEU A 606 32.43 10.70 -32.05
C LEU A 606 31.03 10.15 -31.74
N ALA A 607 30.71 9.99 -30.45
CA ALA A 607 29.38 9.57 -30.01
C ALA A 607 28.33 10.66 -30.28
N ASP A 608 28.66 11.92 -29.99
CA ASP A 608 27.84 13.08 -30.35
C ASP A 608 28.68 14.07 -31.17
N PRO A 609 28.71 13.95 -32.52
CA PRO A 609 29.40 14.90 -33.38
C PRO A 609 28.99 16.36 -33.12
N PRO A 610 29.86 17.36 -33.35
CA PRO A 610 29.53 18.78 -33.16
C PRO A 610 28.28 19.24 -33.93
N ASP A 611 28.00 18.58 -35.04
CA ASP A 611 26.85 18.76 -35.93
C ASP A 611 25.70 17.77 -35.67
N THR A 612 25.70 17.09 -34.52
CA THR A 612 24.61 16.17 -34.14
C THR A 612 23.25 16.87 -34.18
N ILE A 613 22.28 16.20 -34.81
CA ILE A 613 20.89 16.65 -34.85
C ILE A 613 20.09 16.19 -33.63
N GLN A 614 20.64 15.25 -32.84
CA GLN A 614 19.96 14.73 -31.66
C GLN A 614 19.84 15.81 -30.59
N LYS A 615 18.59 16.16 -30.25
CA LYS A 615 18.29 17.17 -29.26
C LYS A 615 18.45 16.64 -27.85
N HIS A 616 18.95 17.50 -26.97
CA HIS A 616 19.14 17.23 -25.56
C HIS A 616 18.56 18.37 -24.75
N VAL A 617 18.09 18.06 -23.54
CA VAL A 617 17.71 19.14 -22.61
C VAL A 617 19.00 19.76 -22.09
N GLU A 618 19.94 18.93 -21.65
CA GLU A 618 21.26 19.32 -21.17
C GLU A 618 22.15 19.90 -22.28
N GLU A 619 23.09 20.75 -21.89
CA GLU A 619 24.18 21.17 -22.79
C GLU A 619 25.23 20.06 -22.88
N LEU A 620 25.61 19.68 -24.11
CA LEU A 620 26.60 18.61 -24.33
C LEU A 620 28.01 19.12 -24.05
N VAL A 621 28.74 18.41 -23.18
CA VAL A 621 30.17 18.63 -22.94
C VAL A 621 30.95 17.48 -23.53
N ARG A 622 31.72 17.78 -24.57
CA ARG A 622 32.57 16.82 -25.29
C ARG A 622 33.94 16.76 -24.64
N LEU A 623 34.30 15.60 -24.10
CA LEU A 623 35.65 15.35 -23.62
C LEU A 623 36.62 15.21 -24.82
N PRO A 624 37.89 15.64 -24.66
CA PRO A 624 38.83 15.73 -25.78
C PRO A 624 39.21 14.36 -26.36
N GLU A 625 39.34 13.34 -25.51
CA GLU A 625 39.75 12.01 -25.94
C GLU A 625 38.58 11.05 -26.06
N SER A 626 38.07 10.50 -24.96
CA SER A 626 36.88 9.64 -24.97
C SER A 626 35.94 10.09 -23.87
N PHE A 627 34.63 9.91 -24.09
CA PHE A 627 33.62 10.21 -23.09
C PHE A 627 33.57 9.21 -21.93
N LEU A 628 34.28 8.09 -22.07
CA LEU A 628 34.35 7.02 -21.08
C LEU A 628 35.78 6.51 -20.92
N CYS A 629 36.01 5.79 -19.82
CA CYS A 629 37.24 5.04 -19.59
C CYS A 629 36.90 3.68 -18.99
N TYR A 630 37.10 2.61 -19.75
CA TYR A 630 36.87 1.25 -19.30
C TYR A 630 38.02 0.78 -18.40
N SER A 631 37.69 0.35 -17.19
CA SER A 631 38.60 -0.30 -16.24
C SER A 631 38.40 -1.82 -16.33
N PRO A 632 39.31 -2.57 -17.00
CA PRO A 632 39.10 -3.99 -17.23
C PRO A 632 38.99 -4.80 -15.94
N SER A 633 38.18 -5.86 -15.98
CA SER A 633 38.09 -6.79 -14.85
C SER A 633 39.44 -7.49 -14.63
N PRO A 634 39.91 -7.60 -13.37
CA PRO A 634 41.09 -8.42 -13.06
C PRO A 634 40.86 -9.91 -13.32
N GLU A 635 39.60 -10.34 -13.48
CA GLU A 635 39.21 -11.73 -13.72
C GLU A 635 39.11 -12.12 -15.21
N ALA A 636 39.48 -11.22 -16.13
CA ALA A 636 39.29 -11.44 -17.57
C ALA A 636 40.02 -12.68 -18.14
N GLY A 637 41.03 -13.21 -17.46
CA GLY A 637 41.83 -14.36 -17.93
C GLY A 637 42.58 -14.10 -19.25
N PRO A 638 43.23 -15.11 -19.85
CA PRO A 638 44.04 -14.94 -21.08
C PRO A 638 43.17 -14.72 -22.33
N VAL A 639 43.76 -14.11 -23.37
CA VAL A 639 43.19 -14.12 -24.72
C VAL A 639 43.50 -15.48 -25.35
N CYS A 640 42.48 -16.19 -25.82
CA CYS A 640 42.63 -17.44 -26.56
C CYS A 640 42.80 -17.16 -28.06
N PRO A 641 43.47 -18.05 -28.83
CA PRO A 641 43.41 -18.04 -30.30
C PRO A 641 41.98 -18.10 -30.84
N THR A 642 41.81 -17.70 -32.08
CA THR A 642 40.50 -17.65 -32.75
C THR A 642 39.97 -19.08 -32.90
N PRO A 643 38.75 -19.37 -32.42
CA PRO A 643 38.21 -20.73 -32.45
C PRO A 643 38.09 -21.30 -33.87
N ALA A 644 37.98 -20.47 -34.91
CA ALA A 644 37.93 -20.90 -36.31
C ALA A 644 39.13 -21.76 -36.74
N ILE A 645 40.32 -21.57 -36.16
CA ILE A 645 41.49 -22.42 -36.45
C ILE A 645 41.25 -23.87 -36.04
N LEU A 646 40.61 -24.08 -34.89
CA LEU A 646 40.35 -25.41 -34.34
C LEU A 646 39.05 -26.01 -34.88
N ASN A 647 38.02 -25.17 -35.01
CA ASN A 647 36.67 -25.58 -35.39
C ASN A 647 36.50 -25.79 -36.89
N GLY A 648 37.32 -25.12 -37.72
CA GLY A 648 37.18 -25.13 -39.18
C GLY A 648 36.01 -24.29 -39.72
N PHE A 649 35.36 -23.50 -38.86
CA PHE A 649 34.28 -22.58 -39.23
C PHE A 649 34.32 -21.29 -38.40
N ILE A 650 33.79 -20.21 -38.95
CA ILE A 650 33.65 -18.92 -38.27
C ILE A 650 32.46 -18.94 -37.30
N THR A 651 32.65 -18.44 -36.10
CA THR A 651 31.58 -18.19 -35.12
C THR A 651 31.41 -16.70 -34.91
N PHE A 652 30.28 -16.16 -35.37
CA PHE A 652 29.86 -14.81 -35.02
C PHE A 652 29.17 -14.81 -33.66
N GLY A 653 29.17 -13.68 -32.94
CA GLY A 653 28.44 -13.63 -31.68
C GLY A 653 28.10 -12.25 -31.16
N SER A 654 27.15 -12.22 -30.22
CA SER A 654 26.78 -11.00 -29.51
C SER A 654 26.30 -11.31 -28.10
N PHE A 655 26.87 -10.60 -27.12
CA PHE A 655 26.48 -10.72 -25.71
C PHE A 655 25.64 -9.51 -25.24
N ASN A 656 25.09 -8.77 -26.19
CA ASN A 656 24.19 -7.66 -25.92
C ASN A 656 22.84 -8.16 -25.37
N ASN A 657 22.16 -7.29 -24.63
CA ASN A 657 20.81 -7.57 -24.14
C ASN A 657 19.85 -7.76 -25.34
N LEU A 658 18.93 -8.71 -25.24
CA LEU A 658 17.95 -9.05 -26.26
C LEU A 658 17.10 -7.85 -26.68
N ALA A 659 16.89 -6.89 -25.78
CA ALA A 659 16.23 -5.62 -26.09
C ALA A 659 16.91 -4.81 -27.21
N LYS A 660 18.23 -4.96 -27.40
CA LYS A 660 19.01 -4.30 -28.46
C LYS A 660 19.00 -5.08 -29.79
N ILE A 661 18.62 -6.36 -29.75
CA ILE A 661 18.61 -7.24 -30.92
C ILE A 661 17.23 -7.12 -31.57
N THR A 662 17.01 -6.01 -32.26
CA THR A 662 15.75 -5.71 -32.94
C THR A 662 15.52 -6.63 -34.16
N PRO A 663 14.29 -6.70 -34.70
CA PRO A 663 14.04 -7.45 -35.93
C PRO A 663 14.95 -7.06 -37.10
N LYS A 664 15.30 -5.77 -37.21
CA LYS A 664 16.21 -5.24 -38.23
C LYS A 664 17.65 -5.74 -38.03
N VAL A 665 18.13 -5.77 -36.79
CA VAL A 665 19.45 -6.36 -36.45
C VAL A 665 19.49 -7.84 -36.81
N LEU A 666 18.46 -8.61 -36.45
CA LEU A 666 18.39 -10.04 -36.77
C LEU A 666 18.41 -10.29 -38.28
N GLN A 667 17.72 -9.46 -39.07
CA GLN A 667 17.75 -9.57 -40.53
C GLN A 667 19.16 -9.36 -41.09
N VAL A 668 19.90 -8.36 -40.60
CA VAL A 668 21.28 -8.11 -41.04
C VAL A 668 22.22 -9.23 -40.61
N TRP A 669 22.09 -9.72 -39.38
CA TRP A 669 22.90 -10.86 -38.93
C TRP A 669 22.60 -12.12 -39.74
N ALA A 670 21.32 -12.41 -40.02
CA ALA A 670 20.94 -13.53 -40.88
C ALA A 670 21.55 -13.42 -42.29
N LYS A 671 21.59 -12.21 -42.90
CA LYS A 671 22.30 -12.00 -44.18
C LYS A 671 23.77 -12.42 -44.11
N ILE A 672 24.48 -12.06 -43.02
CA ILE A 672 25.88 -12.45 -42.81
C ILE A 672 26.01 -13.98 -42.73
N LEU A 673 25.21 -14.63 -41.88
CA LEU A 673 25.31 -16.07 -41.65
C LEU A 673 24.87 -16.90 -42.86
N CYS A 674 23.93 -16.41 -43.66
CA CYS A 674 23.57 -17.02 -44.94
C CYS A 674 24.67 -16.87 -46.00
N ALA A 675 25.42 -15.76 -45.97
CA ALA A 675 26.53 -15.50 -46.89
C ALA A 675 27.83 -16.24 -46.53
N VAL A 676 28.01 -16.68 -45.28
CA VAL A 676 29.14 -17.53 -44.84
C VAL A 676 28.62 -18.94 -44.49
N PRO A 677 28.64 -19.89 -45.45
CA PRO A 677 28.21 -21.27 -45.19
C PRO A 677 28.98 -21.90 -44.02
N ASN A 678 28.32 -22.74 -43.24
CA ASN A 678 28.85 -23.41 -42.04
C ASN A 678 29.22 -22.50 -40.86
N SER A 679 29.11 -21.17 -40.98
CA SER A 679 29.34 -20.29 -39.82
C SER A 679 28.30 -20.52 -38.72
N ARG A 680 28.64 -20.21 -37.48
CA ARG A 680 27.73 -20.30 -36.33
C ARG A 680 27.44 -18.92 -35.74
N LEU A 681 26.37 -18.84 -34.96
CA LEU A 681 26.01 -17.66 -34.19
C LEU A 681 25.91 -18.04 -32.71
N VAL A 682 26.65 -17.36 -31.84
CA VAL A 682 26.49 -17.47 -30.38
C VAL A 682 25.89 -16.19 -29.80
N VAL A 683 24.74 -16.30 -29.14
CA VAL A 683 24.07 -15.17 -28.48
C VAL A 683 23.93 -15.44 -27.01
N LYS A 684 24.42 -14.53 -26.16
CA LYS A 684 24.28 -14.65 -24.71
C LYS A 684 23.34 -13.59 -24.17
N CYS A 685 22.26 -14.03 -23.54
CA CYS A 685 21.36 -13.13 -22.85
C CYS A 685 20.63 -13.85 -21.71
N LYS A 686 20.40 -13.13 -20.60
CA LYS A 686 19.68 -13.64 -19.42
C LYS A 686 18.36 -14.38 -19.73
N PRO A 687 17.48 -13.89 -20.61
CA PRO A 687 16.19 -14.52 -20.93
C PRO A 687 16.29 -15.89 -21.61
N PHE A 688 17.46 -16.31 -22.09
CA PHE A 688 17.64 -17.65 -22.67
C PHE A 688 17.66 -18.77 -21.62
N CYS A 689 17.45 -18.48 -20.33
CA CYS A 689 17.06 -19.51 -19.36
C CYS A 689 15.61 -19.98 -19.55
N CYS A 690 14.79 -19.26 -20.33
CA CYS A 690 13.40 -19.60 -20.64
C CYS A 690 13.31 -20.29 -22.01
N ASP A 691 12.79 -21.52 -22.05
CA ASP A 691 12.70 -22.33 -23.27
C ASP A 691 11.77 -21.70 -24.32
N ASN A 692 10.67 -21.06 -23.89
CA ASN A 692 9.76 -20.38 -24.80
C ASN A 692 10.44 -19.20 -25.53
N ILE A 693 11.29 -18.43 -24.83
CA ILE A 693 12.05 -17.33 -25.44
C ILE A 693 13.11 -17.89 -26.41
N ARG A 694 13.80 -18.99 -26.04
CA ARG A 694 14.74 -19.67 -26.93
C ARG A 694 14.07 -20.15 -28.22
N GLN A 695 12.95 -20.85 -28.10
CA GLN A 695 12.20 -21.36 -29.25
C GLN A 695 11.74 -20.22 -30.15
N LYS A 696 11.16 -19.16 -29.60
CA LYS A 696 10.75 -17.99 -30.37
C LYS A 696 11.93 -17.37 -31.12
N PHE A 697 13.07 -17.20 -30.47
CA PHE A 697 14.27 -16.64 -31.09
C PHE A 697 14.80 -17.51 -32.24
N LEU A 698 14.85 -18.84 -32.04
CA LEU A 698 15.27 -19.79 -33.06
C LEU A 698 14.30 -19.82 -34.24
N SER A 699 12.98 -19.85 -34.00
CA SER A 699 11.98 -19.83 -35.07
C SER A 699 12.05 -18.55 -35.90
N THR A 700 12.29 -17.39 -35.28
CA THR A 700 12.52 -16.14 -36.03
C THR A 700 13.76 -16.21 -36.91
N LEU A 701 14.84 -16.88 -36.47
CA LEU A 701 16.03 -17.07 -37.31
C LEU A 701 15.79 -18.07 -38.45
N GLU A 702 15.03 -19.13 -38.20
CA GLU A 702 14.61 -20.09 -39.24
C GLU A 702 13.76 -19.42 -40.32
N GLU A 703 12.83 -18.54 -39.94
CA GLU A 703 12.05 -17.71 -40.87
C GLU A 703 12.93 -16.79 -41.73
N LEU A 704 14.10 -16.39 -41.22
CA LEU A 704 15.11 -15.60 -41.94
C LEU A 704 16.08 -16.46 -42.76
N GLY A 705 15.89 -17.78 -42.79
CA GLY A 705 16.71 -18.72 -43.56
C GLY A 705 17.95 -19.26 -42.83
N LEU A 706 18.06 -19.04 -41.53
CA LEU A 706 19.17 -19.55 -40.71
C LEU A 706 18.74 -20.80 -39.93
N GLU A 707 19.38 -21.94 -40.22
CA GLU A 707 19.14 -23.19 -39.50
C GLU A 707 19.43 -23.07 -38.00
N SER A 708 18.49 -23.49 -37.15
CA SER A 708 18.61 -23.40 -35.69
C SER A 708 19.81 -24.17 -35.13
N LEU A 709 20.26 -25.25 -35.78
CA LEU A 709 21.46 -26.01 -35.41
C LEU A 709 22.76 -25.20 -35.50
N ARG A 710 22.76 -24.05 -36.18
CA ARG A 710 23.90 -23.13 -36.29
C ARG A 710 23.92 -22.07 -35.19
N VAL A 711 22.94 -22.07 -34.28
CA VAL A 711 22.73 -21.02 -33.29
C VAL A 711 22.86 -21.58 -31.87
N ASP A 712 23.81 -21.03 -31.11
CA ASP A 712 24.07 -21.39 -29.72
C ASP A 712 23.57 -20.25 -28.80
N LEU A 713 22.54 -20.54 -28.00
CA LEU A 713 21.94 -19.58 -27.07
C LEU A 713 22.42 -19.84 -25.64
N LEU A 714 23.11 -18.86 -25.06
CA LEU A 714 23.69 -18.95 -23.73
C LEU A 714 22.88 -18.12 -22.72
N PRO A 715 22.48 -18.70 -21.57
CA PRO A 715 21.85 -17.94 -20.49
C PRO A 715 22.89 -17.06 -19.77
N LEU A 716 22.44 -16.36 -18.72
CA LEU A 716 23.33 -15.58 -17.86
C LEU A 716 24.40 -16.48 -17.23
N ILE A 717 25.66 -16.03 -17.29
CA ILE A 717 26.79 -16.65 -16.59
C ILE A 717 27.07 -15.79 -15.35
N HIS A 718 26.97 -16.39 -14.16
CA HIS A 718 27.02 -15.64 -12.90
C HIS A 718 28.44 -15.24 -12.48
N LEU A 719 29.44 -16.06 -12.78
CA LEU A 719 30.84 -15.76 -12.43
C LEU A 719 31.46 -14.87 -13.51
N ASN A 720 32.10 -13.77 -13.11
CA ASN A 720 32.66 -12.81 -14.05
C ASN A 720 33.81 -13.42 -14.87
N HIS A 721 34.69 -14.20 -14.23
CA HIS A 721 35.70 -14.99 -14.94
C HIS A 721 35.12 -15.82 -16.09
N ASP A 722 34.08 -16.61 -15.83
CA ASP A 722 33.48 -17.50 -16.83
C ASP A 722 32.74 -16.70 -17.92
N HIS A 723 32.10 -15.59 -17.54
CA HIS A 723 31.49 -14.65 -18.50
C HIS A 723 32.52 -14.09 -19.47
N MET A 724 33.69 -13.68 -18.98
CA MET A 724 34.78 -13.15 -19.79
C MET A 724 35.38 -14.23 -20.68
N GLN A 725 35.59 -15.44 -20.15
CA GLN A 725 36.09 -16.57 -20.92
C GLN A 725 35.12 -17.02 -22.03
N ALA A 726 33.81 -16.82 -21.87
CA ALA A 726 32.83 -17.14 -22.92
C ALA A 726 33.07 -16.38 -24.25
N TYR A 727 33.80 -15.26 -24.26
CA TYR A 727 34.22 -14.59 -25.49
C TYR A 727 35.19 -15.44 -26.35
N SER A 728 35.80 -16.49 -25.79
CA SER A 728 36.58 -17.46 -26.56
C SER A 728 35.73 -18.33 -27.49
N LEU A 729 34.40 -18.30 -27.36
CA LEU A 729 33.47 -19.06 -28.20
C LEU A 729 33.22 -18.39 -29.56
N MET A 730 33.54 -17.11 -29.72
CA MET A 730 33.30 -16.36 -30.96
C MET A 730 34.59 -15.80 -31.56
N ASP A 731 34.63 -15.77 -32.89
CA ASP A 731 35.69 -15.17 -33.69
C ASP A 731 35.43 -13.68 -33.94
N ILE A 732 34.20 -13.31 -34.27
CA ILE A 732 33.79 -11.94 -34.64
C ILE A 732 32.56 -11.54 -33.84
N SER A 733 32.62 -10.40 -33.16
CA SER A 733 31.47 -9.83 -32.47
C SER A 733 30.65 -8.94 -33.40
N LEU A 734 29.34 -9.14 -33.39
CA LEU A 734 28.39 -8.30 -34.10
C LEU A 734 27.73 -7.36 -33.09
N ASP A 735 27.98 -6.05 -33.27
CA ASP A 735 27.32 -5.02 -32.50
C ASP A 735 25.85 -4.85 -32.90
N THR A 736 25.08 -4.21 -32.05
CA THR A 736 23.65 -3.93 -32.28
C THR A 736 23.43 -2.48 -32.70
N PHE A 737 22.34 -2.20 -33.41
CA PHE A 737 21.95 -0.85 -33.82
C PHE A 737 20.41 -0.71 -33.82
N PRO A 738 19.85 0.50 -33.59
CA PRO A 738 20.53 1.79 -33.35
C PRO A 738 21.12 1.93 -31.94
N TYR A 739 21.08 0.89 -31.11
CA TYR A 739 21.65 0.90 -29.78
C TYR A 739 22.86 -0.04 -29.71
N ALA A 740 24.07 0.52 -29.78
CA ALA A 740 25.33 -0.21 -29.70
C ALA A 740 25.62 -0.78 -28.29
N GLY A 741 26.50 -1.77 -28.25
CA GLY A 741 27.17 -2.23 -27.05
C GLY A 741 28.05 -1.14 -26.45
N THR A 742 28.30 -1.26 -25.15
CA THR A 742 29.23 -0.35 -24.44
C THR A 742 30.20 -1.20 -23.64
N THR A 743 29.78 -1.70 -22.48
CA THR A 743 30.58 -2.66 -21.69
C THR A 743 30.84 -3.94 -22.47
N THR A 744 29.83 -4.47 -23.16
CA THR A 744 29.93 -5.69 -23.98
C THR A 744 30.93 -5.56 -25.12
N THR A 745 30.96 -4.40 -25.78
CA THR A 745 31.95 -4.08 -26.83
C THR A 745 33.35 -3.92 -26.24
N CYS A 746 33.48 -3.25 -25.09
CA CYS A 746 34.75 -3.16 -24.37
C CYS A 746 35.28 -4.54 -23.97
N GLU A 747 34.43 -5.39 -23.38
CA GLU A 747 34.78 -6.76 -23.00
C GLU A 747 35.17 -7.60 -24.21
N SER A 748 34.43 -7.48 -25.33
CA SER A 748 34.75 -8.17 -26.58
C SER A 748 36.15 -7.82 -27.07
N LEU A 749 36.46 -6.53 -27.21
CA LEU A 749 37.77 -6.07 -27.66
C LEU A 749 38.88 -6.47 -26.68
N TYR A 750 38.63 -6.38 -25.37
CA TYR A 750 39.59 -6.75 -24.33
C TYR A 750 39.89 -8.26 -24.31
N MET A 751 38.91 -9.08 -24.68
CA MET A 751 39.04 -10.53 -24.85
C MET A 751 39.54 -10.96 -26.23
N GLY A 752 39.95 -10.00 -27.07
CA GLY A 752 40.54 -10.26 -28.38
C GLY A 752 39.52 -10.56 -29.48
N VAL A 753 38.23 -10.35 -29.25
CA VAL A 753 37.22 -10.54 -30.29
C VAL A 753 37.00 -9.21 -31.03
N PRO A 754 37.40 -9.08 -32.31
CA PRO A 754 37.08 -7.90 -33.10
C PRO A 754 35.57 -7.72 -33.23
N CYS A 755 35.13 -6.47 -33.23
CA CYS A 755 33.72 -6.11 -33.29
C CYS A 755 33.44 -5.31 -34.57
N VAL A 756 32.33 -5.58 -35.25
CA VAL A 756 31.81 -4.74 -36.33
C VAL A 756 30.67 -3.90 -35.76
N THR A 757 30.72 -2.59 -35.97
CA THR A 757 29.69 -1.64 -35.51
C THR A 757 29.19 -0.77 -36.66
N MET A 758 28.13 0.01 -36.42
CA MET A 758 27.55 0.90 -37.43
C MET A 758 27.42 2.32 -36.89
N ALA A 759 27.70 3.31 -37.74
CA ALA A 759 27.46 4.72 -37.44
C ALA A 759 26.01 5.10 -37.74
N GLY A 760 25.47 6.05 -36.97
CA GLY A 760 24.14 6.60 -37.21
C GLY A 760 23.93 8.00 -36.62
N SER A 761 22.67 8.37 -36.44
CA SER A 761 22.25 9.73 -36.07
C SER A 761 22.12 9.99 -34.58
N VAL A 762 22.23 8.96 -33.74
CA VAL A 762 22.03 9.08 -32.28
C VAL A 762 23.24 8.59 -31.49
N HIS A 763 23.44 9.16 -30.30
CA HIS A 763 24.50 8.81 -29.37
C HIS A 763 24.59 7.31 -29.14
N ALA A 764 23.46 6.65 -28.83
CA ALA A 764 23.40 5.22 -28.56
C ALA A 764 23.97 4.36 -29.71
N HIS A 765 23.85 4.84 -30.95
CA HIS A 765 24.35 4.17 -32.14
C HIS A 765 25.86 4.38 -32.27
N ASN A 766 26.32 5.61 -32.01
CA ASN A 766 27.70 6.02 -32.21
C ASN A 766 28.64 5.68 -31.03
N VAL A 767 28.16 5.05 -29.96
CA VAL A 767 29.05 4.56 -28.89
C VAL A 767 30.06 3.56 -29.45
N GLY A 768 29.64 2.63 -30.31
CA GLY A 768 30.53 1.69 -30.98
C GLY A 768 31.57 2.40 -31.86
N VAL A 769 31.16 3.45 -32.57
CA VAL A 769 32.04 4.30 -33.38
C VAL A 769 33.15 4.92 -32.54
N SER A 770 32.79 5.54 -31.40
CA SER A 770 33.78 6.13 -30.48
C SER A 770 34.78 5.08 -29.99
N LEU A 771 34.29 3.94 -29.50
CA LEU A 771 35.13 2.86 -28.97
C LEU A 771 36.11 2.32 -30.02
N LEU A 772 35.62 1.93 -31.20
CA LEU A 772 36.44 1.33 -32.24
C LEU A 772 37.47 2.32 -32.78
N THR A 773 37.05 3.56 -33.05
CA THR A 773 37.97 4.60 -33.55
C THR A 773 39.09 4.85 -32.56
N LYS A 774 38.79 4.97 -31.26
CA LYS A 774 39.80 5.23 -30.23
C LYS A 774 40.77 4.07 -30.02
N VAL A 775 40.34 2.83 -30.25
CA VAL A 775 41.22 1.64 -30.24
C VAL A 775 42.05 1.50 -31.53
N GLY A 776 41.72 2.24 -32.60
CA GLY A 776 42.39 2.16 -33.91
C GLY A 776 41.76 1.16 -34.88
N LEU A 777 40.44 0.94 -34.74
CA LEU A 777 39.65 -0.01 -35.53
C LEU A 777 38.56 0.70 -36.34
N GLU A 778 38.78 1.96 -36.75
CA GLU A 778 37.83 2.75 -37.55
C GLU A 778 37.37 2.04 -38.84
N ARG A 779 38.21 1.18 -39.43
CA ARG A 779 37.88 0.36 -40.60
C ARG A 779 36.75 -0.66 -40.36
N LEU A 780 36.39 -0.92 -39.10
CA LEU A 780 35.31 -1.84 -38.71
C LEU A 780 34.01 -1.09 -38.37
N VAL A 781 33.92 0.20 -38.72
CA VAL A 781 32.74 1.04 -38.56
C VAL A 781 32.03 1.16 -39.91
N ALA A 782 30.87 0.52 -40.02
CA ALA A 782 30.02 0.61 -41.20
C ALA A 782 29.19 1.91 -41.22
N LYS A 783 28.83 2.38 -42.42
CA LYS A 783 27.93 3.52 -42.64
C LYS A 783 26.56 3.09 -43.14
N SER A 784 26.39 1.82 -43.48
CA SER A 784 25.13 1.23 -43.93
C SER A 784 25.06 -0.25 -43.54
N GLU A 785 23.86 -0.83 -43.63
CA GLU A 785 23.67 -2.27 -43.40
C GLU A 785 24.49 -3.13 -44.38
N ASP A 786 24.58 -2.73 -45.64
CA ASP A 786 25.33 -3.48 -46.66
C ASP A 786 26.84 -3.43 -46.39
N GLU A 787 27.36 -2.27 -45.96
CA GLU A 787 28.75 -2.16 -45.54
C GLU A 787 29.00 -2.96 -44.25
N TYR A 788 28.05 -2.98 -43.32
CA TYR A 788 28.13 -3.80 -42.11
C TYR A 788 28.26 -5.29 -42.44
N VAL A 789 27.45 -5.77 -43.39
CA VAL A 789 27.56 -7.15 -43.92
C VAL A 789 28.93 -7.35 -44.56
N SER A 790 29.36 -6.46 -45.46
CA SER A 790 30.66 -6.57 -46.15
C SER A 790 31.83 -6.70 -45.18
N LEU A 791 31.91 -5.82 -44.18
CA LEU A 791 32.99 -5.83 -43.18
C LEU A 791 33.02 -7.13 -42.37
N ALA A 792 31.85 -7.68 -42.02
CA ALA A 792 31.77 -8.97 -41.34
C ALA A 792 32.24 -10.13 -42.23
N LEU A 793 31.93 -10.10 -43.53
CA LEU A 793 32.40 -11.09 -44.51
C LEU A 793 33.91 -10.99 -44.75
N ASP A 794 34.44 -9.77 -44.84
CA ASP A 794 35.88 -9.53 -45.05
C ASP A 794 36.70 -10.06 -43.87
N LEU A 795 36.24 -9.85 -42.63
CA LEU A 795 36.86 -10.45 -41.44
C LEU A 795 36.78 -11.98 -41.43
N ALA A 796 35.66 -12.55 -41.90
CA ALA A 796 35.44 -13.99 -41.94
C ALA A 796 36.24 -14.70 -43.04
N ALA A 797 36.64 -13.98 -44.09
CA ALA A 797 37.35 -14.55 -45.24
C ALA A 797 38.83 -14.87 -44.97
N ASP A 798 39.47 -14.17 -44.02
CA ASP A 798 40.88 -14.37 -43.67
C ASP A 798 41.09 -14.69 -42.19
N VAL A 799 41.06 -15.99 -41.88
CA VAL A 799 41.27 -16.52 -40.52
C VAL A 799 42.67 -16.17 -39.96
N THR A 800 43.67 -16.01 -40.84
CA THR A 800 45.04 -15.67 -40.38
C THR A 800 45.11 -14.23 -39.92
N ALA A 801 44.60 -13.29 -40.72
CA ALA A 801 44.49 -11.90 -40.33
C ALA A 801 43.59 -11.71 -39.10
N LEU A 802 42.50 -12.48 -39.01
CA LEU A 802 41.60 -12.48 -37.85
C LEU A 802 42.31 -12.92 -36.57
N GLN A 803 43.12 -13.98 -36.65
CA GLN A 803 43.96 -14.46 -35.53
C GLN A 803 45.00 -13.41 -35.11
N GLU A 804 45.70 -12.78 -36.05
CA GLU A 804 46.68 -11.73 -35.75
C GLU A 804 46.03 -10.53 -35.06
N LEU A 805 44.88 -10.08 -35.56
CA LEU A 805 44.10 -9.01 -34.95
C LEU A 805 43.70 -9.41 -33.52
N ARG A 806 43.10 -10.59 -33.36
CA ARG A 806 42.68 -11.11 -32.04
C ARG A 806 43.78 -11.09 -31.00
N MET A 807 44.98 -11.54 -31.34
CA MET A 807 46.10 -11.60 -30.40
C MET A 807 46.68 -10.23 -30.07
N SER A 808 46.49 -9.21 -30.92
CA SER A 808 46.97 -7.84 -30.69
C SER A 808 45.96 -6.93 -29.96
N LEU A 809 44.66 -7.24 -30.07
CA LEU A 809 43.56 -6.37 -29.63
C LEU A 809 43.61 -5.94 -28.17
N ARG A 810 43.90 -6.86 -27.22
CA ARG A 810 44.02 -6.49 -25.80
C ARG A 810 45.11 -5.43 -25.59
N GLY A 811 46.23 -5.58 -26.30
CA GLY A 811 47.35 -4.63 -26.24
C GLY A 811 47.00 -3.28 -26.85
N LEU A 812 46.29 -3.27 -27.99
CA LEU A 812 45.77 -2.05 -28.62
C LEU A 812 44.81 -1.31 -27.68
N MET A 813 43.87 -2.04 -27.08
CA MET A 813 42.88 -1.47 -26.17
C MET A 813 43.51 -0.91 -24.89
N THR A 814 44.46 -1.62 -24.29
CA THR A 814 45.14 -1.18 -23.05
C THR A 814 45.96 0.10 -23.28
N LYS A 815 46.48 0.31 -24.49
CA LYS A 815 47.27 1.49 -24.87
C LYS A 815 46.42 2.66 -25.38
N SER A 816 45.13 2.44 -25.63
CA SER A 816 44.26 3.46 -26.18
C SER A 816 43.66 4.36 -25.10
N ALA A 817 43.07 5.47 -25.53
CA ALA A 817 42.34 6.39 -24.64
C ALA A 817 41.19 5.72 -23.88
N VAL A 818 40.68 4.57 -24.35
CA VAL A 818 39.57 3.85 -23.71
C VAL A 818 39.99 3.23 -22.37
N CYS A 819 41.27 2.94 -22.15
CA CYS A 819 41.77 2.38 -20.89
C CYS A 819 42.76 3.30 -20.15
N ASP A 820 42.87 4.57 -20.56
CA ASP A 820 43.80 5.55 -19.97
C ASP A 820 43.11 6.37 -18.87
N GLY A 821 43.05 5.80 -17.66
CA GLY A 821 42.37 6.40 -16.51
C GLY A 821 42.94 7.76 -16.09
N ASP A 822 44.25 7.96 -16.24
CA ASP A 822 44.92 9.20 -15.87
C ASP A 822 44.58 10.34 -16.84
N ASN A 823 44.71 10.12 -18.15
CA ASN A 823 44.35 11.15 -19.13
C ASN A 823 42.84 11.42 -19.17
N PHE A 824 42.02 10.37 -19.05
CA PHE A 824 40.57 10.53 -18.97
C PHE A 824 40.17 11.44 -17.81
N THR A 825 40.71 11.16 -16.61
CA THR A 825 40.35 11.92 -15.40
C THR A 825 40.85 13.36 -15.46
N ARG A 826 42.05 13.62 -16.01
CA ARG A 826 42.51 15.00 -16.28
C ARG A 826 41.60 15.75 -17.25
N GLY A 827 41.13 15.09 -18.30
CA GLY A 827 40.14 15.66 -19.22
C GLY A 827 38.84 16.02 -18.52
N LEU A 828 38.36 15.14 -17.64
CA LEU A 828 37.16 15.35 -16.83
C LEU A 828 37.33 16.52 -15.83
N GLU A 829 38.46 16.59 -15.15
CA GLU A 829 38.82 17.69 -14.23
C GLU A 829 38.87 19.05 -14.92
N SER A 830 39.41 19.09 -16.14
CA SER A 830 39.41 20.28 -16.99
C SER A 830 37.98 20.71 -17.36
N ALA A 831 37.13 19.75 -17.74
CA ALA A 831 35.72 20.03 -18.02
C ALA A 831 34.99 20.57 -16.77
N TYR A 832 35.17 19.95 -15.60
CA TYR A 832 34.62 20.44 -14.34
C TYR A 832 35.10 21.84 -13.97
N ARG A 833 36.39 22.13 -14.16
CA ARG A 833 36.93 23.47 -13.91
C ARG A 833 36.29 24.51 -14.84
N ASN A 834 36.08 24.17 -16.11
CA ASN A 834 35.43 25.06 -17.07
C ASN A 834 33.96 25.30 -16.74
N MET A 835 33.21 24.25 -16.38
CA MET A 835 31.83 24.39 -15.88
C MET A 835 31.76 25.30 -14.65
N TRP A 836 32.68 25.11 -13.69
CA TRP A 836 32.74 25.91 -12.48
C TRP A 836 33.06 27.39 -12.74
N ARG A 837 34.00 27.67 -13.65
CA ARG A 837 34.31 29.04 -14.08
C ARG A 837 33.09 29.74 -14.70
N ARG A 838 32.40 29.05 -15.63
CA ARG A 838 31.14 29.54 -16.22
C ARG A 838 30.10 29.88 -15.15
N TYR A 839 29.90 29.00 -14.18
CA TYR A 839 28.98 29.26 -13.07
C TYR A 839 29.40 30.48 -12.20
N CYS A 840 30.70 30.64 -11.93
CA CYS A 840 31.21 31.81 -11.21
C CYS A 840 30.94 33.11 -11.98
N ASP A 841 31.03 33.08 -13.31
CA ASP A 841 30.75 34.19 -14.21
C ASP A 841 29.24 34.43 -14.43
N GLY A 842 28.37 33.62 -13.81
CA GLY A 842 26.91 33.75 -13.88
C GLY A 842 26.26 32.96 -15.03
N ASP A 843 27.01 32.15 -15.77
CA ASP A 843 26.47 31.25 -16.78
C ASP A 843 26.13 29.89 -16.18
N ALA A 844 24.82 29.66 -15.98
CA ALA A 844 24.26 28.41 -15.47
C ALA A 844 23.10 27.94 -16.37
N PRO A 845 23.33 27.00 -17.30
CA PRO A 845 22.36 26.63 -18.33
C PRO A 845 20.98 26.23 -17.80
N ALA A 846 20.92 25.45 -16.70
CA ALA A 846 19.65 25.05 -16.12
C ALA A 846 18.90 26.20 -15.46
N LEU A 847 19.59 27.14 -14.79
CA LEU A 847 18.95 28.31 -14.18
C LEU A 847 18.28 29.18 -15.24
N LYS A 848 19.00 29.47 -16.33
CA LYS A 848 18.45 30.19 -17.48
C LYS A 848 17.23 29.48 -18.08
N ARG A 849 17.27 28.15 -18.16
CA ARG A 849 16.14 27.34 -18.63
C ARG A 849 14.93 27.43 -17.69
N LEU A 850 15.16 27.38 -16.38
CA LEU A 850 14.10 27.47 -15.37
C LEU A 850 13.46 28.87 -15.33
N GLU A 851 14.25 29.94 -15.48
CA GLU A 851 13.76 31.31 -15.61
C GLU A 851 12.84 31.46 -16.83
N LEU A 852 13.28 30.99 -18.01
CA LEU A 852 12.47 31.00 -19.23
C LEU A 852 11.16 30.20 -19.11
N LEU A 853 11.14 29.13 -18.32
CA LEU A 853 9.95 28.34 -18.05
C LEU A 853 8.96 29.04 -17.09
N GLN A 854 9.47 29.89 -16.19
CA GLN A 854 8.65 30.70 -15.29
C GLN A 854 8.08 31.94 -15.99
N GLU A 855 8.83 32.51 -16.93
CA GLU A 855 8.43 33.67 -17.74
C GLU A 855 7.46 33.33 -18.88
N GLN A 856 7.20 32.05 -19.15
CA GLN A 856 6.10 31.62 -20.00
C GLN A 856 4.85 31.41 -19.14
N PRO A 857 3.94 32.41 -19.01
CA PRO A 857 2.63 32.11 -18.44
C PRO A 857 1.95 31.09 -19.35
N CYS A 858 1.11 30.22 -18.77
CA CYS A 858 0.24 29.29 -19.50
C CYS A 858 -0.58 30.02 -20.58
N SER A 859 0.00 30.23 -21.75
CA SER A 859 -0.69 30.60 -22.98
C SER A 859 -0.88 29.36 -23.87
N ASN A 860 -1.04 28.18 -23.25
CA ASN A 860 -1.61 27.01 -23.90
C ASN A 860 -3.09 26.87 -23.49
N ASN A 861 -3.86 27.92 -23.80
CA ASN A 861 -5.25 27.79 -24.22
C ASN A 861 -5.35 27.80 -25.75
N ASN A 862 -4.29 27.35 -26.44
CA ASN A 862 -4.42 26.93 -27.82
C ASN A 862 -5.09 25.56 -27.79
N LYS A 863 -6.41 25.58 -27.98
CA LYS A 863 -7.11 24.57 -28.76
C LYS A 863 -6.24 24.27 -29.98
N GLN A 864 -5.44 23.20 -29.91
CA GLN A 864 -5.10 22.51 -31.14
C GLN A 864 -6.42 21.99 -31.65
N ASP A 865 -6.84 22.52 -32.79
CA ASP A 865 -7.86 21.93 -33.64
C ASP A 865 -7.48 20.46 -33.82
N PHE A 866 -8.08 19.61 -32.99
CA PHE A 866 -8.34 18.23 -33.38
C PHE A 866 -9.30 18.36 -34.55
N ASP A 867 -8.80 18.06 -35.74
CA ASP A 867 -9.61 17.89 -36.94
C ASP A 867 -10.72 16.89 -36.59
N ASP A 868 -11.95 17.39 -36.45
CA ASP A 868 -13.19 16.68 -36.10
C ASP A 868 -13.62 15.63 -37.16
N ASN A 869 -12.72 15.26 -38.07
CA ASN A 869 -12.93 14.32 -39.16
C ASN A 869 -12.39 12.89 -38.93
N GLN A 870 -11.87 12.56 -37.74
CA GLN A 870 -11.54 11.16 -37.39
C GLN A 870 -12.43 10.53 -36.32
N VAL A 871 -13.20 11.32 -35.56
CA VAL A 871 -14.19 10.79 -34.61
C VAL A 871 -15.50 10.39 -35.32
N THR A 872 -15.78 10.98 -36.48
CA THR A 872 -16.91 10.61 -37.35
C THR A 872 -16.68 9.32 -38.15
N LYS A 873 -15.43 8.87 -38.36
CA LYS A 873 -15.15 7.60 -39.07
C LYS A 873 -15.24 6.34 -38.21
N LEU A 874 -15.21 6.45 -36.88
CA LEU A 874 -15.43 5.33 -35.95
C LEU A 874 -16.89 5.19 -35.52
N ALA A 875 -17.69 6.25 -35.65
CA ALA A 875 -19.15 6.19 -35.46
C ALA A 875 -19.85 5.53 -36.67
N ASP A 876 -19.39 5.79 -37.91
CA ASP A 876 -19.99 5.21 -39.12
C ASP A 876 -19.65 3.72 -39.32
N MET A 877 -18.52 3.22 -38.79
CA MET A 877 -18.22 1.77 -38.79
C MET A 877 -19.04 0.97 -37.78
N LYS A 878 -19.68 1.65 -36.81
CA LYS A 878 -20.61 1.02 -35.86
C LYS A 878 -22.02 0.92 -36.44
N ALA A 879 -22.46 1.93 -37.20
CA ALA A 879 -23.74 1.93 -37.90
C ALA A 879 -23.80 0.96 -39.11
N GLN A 880 -22.67 0.63 -39.74
CA GLN A 880 -22.63 -0.35 -40.85
C GLN A 880 -22.52 -1.81 -40.39
N ARG A 881 -22.24 -2.09 -39.11
CA ARG A 881 -22.28 -3.46 -38.56
C ARG A 881 -23.66 -3.89 -38.04
N GLU A 882 -24.57 -2.94 -37.83
CA GLU A 882 -25.94 -3.21 -37.36
C GLU A 882 -26.95 -3.39 -38.51
N ALA A 883 -26.56 -3.20 -39.77
CA ALA A 883 -27.43 -3.35 -40.95
C ALA A 883 -27.19 -4.63 -41.79
N ALA A 884 -26.36 -5.57 -41.32
CA ALA A 884 -25.98 -6.78 -42.08
C ALA A 884 -26.38 -8.10 -41.40
N VAL A 885 -27.46 -8.10 -40.60
CA VAL A 885 -28.09 -9.32 -40.06
C VAL A 885 -29.61 -9.22 -40.19
N ASP A 886 -30.10 -9.13 -41.43
CA ASP A 886 -31.49 -9.55 -41.72
C ASP A 886 -31.57 -10.02 -43.17
N GLY A 887 -31.74 -11.33 -43.37
CA GLY A 887 -31.87 -11.92 -44.70
C GLY A 887 -31.23 -13.31 -44.85
N ASP A 888 -31.66 -14.30 -44.08
CA ASP A 888 -32.09 -15.56 -44.72
C ASP A 888 -32.89 -16.48 -43.78
N LYS A 889 -33.93 -17.10 -44.35
CA LYS A 889 -34.97 -17.89 -43.66
C LYS A 889 -34.72 -19.41 -43.77
N GLN A 890 -34.96 -20.09 -42.63
CA GLN A 890 -35.49 -21.46 -42.43
C GLN A 890 -34.55 -22.70 -42.52
N PRO A 891 -34.89 -23.85 -41.85
CA PRO A 891 -35.34 -24.01 -40.44
C PRO A 891 -34.71 -25.24 -39.73
N LEU A 892 -35.02 -25.39 -38.43
CA LEU A 892 -35.18 -26.63 -37.61
C LEU A 892 -34.22 -26.88 -36.41
N LEU A 893 -34.92 -27.21 -35.30
CA LEU A 893 -34.55 -27.98 -34.10
C LEU A 893 -34.13 -27.23 -32.82
N THR A 894 -35.19 -26.79 -32.12
CA THR A 894 -35.45 -26.85 -30.67
C THR A 894 -34.36 -27.37 -29.71
N ALA A 895 -33.98 -26.56 -28.72
CA ALA A 895 -33.99 -26.93 -27.29
C ALA A 895 -33.87 -25.69 -26.39
N ASN A 896 -34.69 -25.67 -25.34
CA ASN A 896 -34.94 -24.60 -24.37
C ASN A 896 -33.72 -24.23 -23.49
N ALA A 897 -33.59 -22.94 -23.13
CA ALA A 897 -33.39 -22.49 -21.73
C ALA A 897 -33.46 -20.94 -21.61
N THR A 898 -34.56 -20.50 -21.00
CA THR A 898 -34.81 -19.33 -20.14
C THR A 898 -33.87 -18.10 -20.11
N VAL A 899 -34.54 -16.97 -20.32
CA VAL A 899 -34.18 -15.56 -20.17
C VAL A 899 -33.93 -15.17 -18.69
N GLY A 900 -32.95 -14.29 -18.48
CA GLY A 900 -32.79 -13.48 -17.26
C GLY A 900 -32.09 -12.16 -17.61
N GLU A 901 -32.79 -11.05 -17.42
CA GLU A 901 -32.45 -9.68 -17.82
C GLU A 901 -31.21 -9.11 -17.12
N VAL A 902 -30.45 -8.28 -17.86
CA VAL A 902 -29.27 -7.55 -17.39
C VAL A 902 -29.70 -6.14 -16.96
N GLN A 903 -29.54 -5.83 -15.67
CA GLN A 903 -29.59 -4.47 -15.13
C GLN A 903 -28.18 -3.87 -14.99
N GLN A 904 -28.09 -2.57 -15.28
CA GLN A 904 -26.90 -1.71 -15.29
C GLN A 904 -26.20 -1.67 -13.92
N ALA A 905 -24.87 -1.76 -13.92
CA ALA A 905 -24.01 -1.71 -12.73
C ALA A 905 -23.55 -0.26 -12.41
N PRO A 906 -23.59 0.19 -11.14
CA PRO A 906 -22.92 1.40 -10.69
C PRO A 906 -21.52 1.14 -10.12
N ILE A 907 -20.75 2.22 -10.13
CA ILE A 907 -19.35 2.42 -9.72
C ILE A 907 -19.08 1.92 -8.28
N VAL A 908 -18.07 1.08 -8.11
CA VAL A 908 -17.64 0.52 -6.80
C VAL A 908 -16.40 1.27 -6.29
N MET A 909 -16.57 2.01 -5.19
CA MET A 909 -15.49 2.41 -4.29
C MET A 909 -15.15 1.24 -3.35
N ASN A 910 -13.86 0.97 -3.17
CA ASN A 910 -13.35 -0.06 -2.26
C ASN A 910 -13.68 0.31 -0.79
N GLY A 911 -14.60 -0.44 -0.19
CA GLY A 911 -14.96 -0.37 1.23
C GLY A 911 -14.91 -1.76 1.86
N VAL A 912 -14.29 -1.82 3.03
CA VAL A 912 -14.05 -2.99 3.88
C VAL A 912 -15.38 -3.66 4.26
N SER A 913 -15.55 -4.93 3.90
CA SER A 913 -16.73 -5.73 4.26
C SER A 913 -16.53 -6.43 5.62
N SER A 914 -17.43 -6.15 6.57
CA SER A 914 -17.58 -6.88 7.84
C SER A 914 -18.24 -8.26 7.64
N PRO A 915 -17.88 -9.32 8.38
CA PRO A 915 -18.55 -10.61 8.27
C PRO A 915 -19.79 -10.71 9.16
N VAL A 916 -20.89 -11.15 8.54
CA VAL A 916 -22.16 -11.56 9.17
C VAL A 916 -21.96 -12.90 9.89
N SER A 917 -22.28 -12.97 11.19
CA SER A 917 -22.27 -14.20 11.96
C SER A 917 -23.57 -15.00 11.73
N SER A 918 -23.46 -16.17 11.11
CA SER A 918 -24.50 -17.20 11.08
C SER A 918 -24.31 -18.15 12.27
N SER A 919 -25.26 -18.16 13.21
CA SER A 919 -25.30 -19.14 14.30
C SER A 919 -26.11 -20.37 13.86
N GLY A 920 -25.43 -21.41 13.40
CA GLY A 920 -25.98 -22.76 13.24
C GLY A 920 -25.83 -23.56 14.53
N ARG A 921 -26.94 -24.12 15.03
CA ARG A 921 -27.02 -25.03 16.19
C ARG A 921 -26.15 -26.28 15.95
N VAL A 922 -25.41 -26.68 16.97
CA VAL A 922 -24.86 -28.04 17.10
C VAL A 922 -25.45 -28.66 18.36
N GLU A 923 -26.30 -29.67 18.16
CA GLU A 923 -26.63 -30.67 19.17
C GLU A 923 -25.48 -31.68 19.24
N ALA A 924 -25.05 -32.00 20.46
CA ALA A 924 -24.14 -33.11 20.71
C ALA A 924 -24.93 -34.41 20.83
N ASN A 925 -24.52 -35.44 20.09
CA ASN A 925 -24.61 -36.83 20.52
C ASN A 925 -23.66 -37.74 19.72
N GLY A 926 -22.73 -38.36 20.45
CA GLY A 926 -22.45 -39.79 20.34
C GLY A 926 -21.64 -40.34 19.14
N HIS A 927 -20.46 -40.86 19.49
CA HIS A 927 -19.89 -42.15 19.04
C HIS A 927 -18.83 -42.21 17.91
N THR A 928 -17.65 -42.66 18.36
CA THR A 928 -16.78 -43.73 17.84
C THR A 928 -15.96 -43.53 16.56
N SER A 929 -14.63 -43.44 16.79
CA SER A 929 -13.54 -44.18 16.12
C SER A 929 -13.47 -44.23 14.58
N ARG A 930 -12.49 -43.53 14.02
CA ARG A 930 -11.22 -44.10 13.50
C ARG A 930 -10.29 -42.99 13.03
#